data_AF-A0A0X1KQX8-F1
#
_entry.id   AF-A0A0X1KQX8-F1
#
_cell.length_a   1.000
_cell.length_b   1.000
_cell.length_c   1.000
_cell.angle_alpha   90.00
_cell.angle_beta   90.00
_cell.angle_gamma   90.00
#
_symmetry.space_group_name_H-M   'P 1'
#
loop_
_entity.id
_entity.type
_entity.pdbx_description
1 polymer ?
#
loop_
_entity_poly.entity_id
_entity_poly.type
_entity_poly.pdbx_seq_one_letter_code
_entity_poly.pdbx_strand_id
1 'polypeptide(L)'
;MRWKVIGFLCGFLLSVSVLFYLYVDFTKDLDSPESKIPTGFLLLYSDGTFMSLPRSFWVKLEDVPPYFLNALLVSEDKRFYYHAGVDPIGIARAIVRNISSMSINEGGSTITQQLARTLYLTPTVTWQRKLKELFIALWLERHRTKEEILQMYINSVYMGNGLYGFASASRYYFGKELGDVTLNEAAILVAVVRSPENFNPLRNWNISRLKAKTVLDALLKEGYINSLVHKRAVEELEAMTYAGNFKMDMDEEIFWRVVRELQQLGYGLNELRQGYKIYTTLDRNLSQAASSLPRTVVVEAIDPMSGAVLLYRGVGSTYPEGRRLLGSAIKPFYYYLAILEGWSIDSELVDLPLKIGDWTPENFDKGYRGIVTMRQALVDSLNIPSVNLFMQLGKENVVEFLKNELKIAGHYPEDMTIALGTLETAPEEVLKAYSAIFNGGVVLQPYIVKRIEDMNGRTIYEASPKVLNVVKARRLSPMEASMVLLNVMREVVERGTGVRARQRVPVAGKTGTSLKTAWFVGGDQNFIMAVAVDGEDLVGGVHAAPIWSQLVSNYNYLGKMPKWKVQVSLSTKTTLPSLTLDVDRLVQWLQEGTLSIDALVEITSRLDSSALLDFLSSINERSPQLAKELWEKIKLKRSW
;
A
#
# COMPACT_ATOMS: atom_id res chain seq x y z
N MET A 1 -36.74 56.53 -41.93
CA MET A 1 -35.34 56.07 -41.77
C MET A 1 -34.78 56.34 -40.36
N ARG A 2 -34.92 57.55 -39.80
CA ARG A 2 -34.42 57.92 -38.45
C ARG A 2 -34.87 57.00 -37.29
N TRP A 3 -36.14 56.62 -37.21
CA TRP A 3 -36.64 55.73 -36.15
C TRP A 3 -36.09 54.30 -36.19
N LYS A 4 -35.76 53.79 -37.39
CA LYS A 4 -35.11 52.47 -37.54
C LYS A 4 -33.66 52.49 -37.05
N VAL A 5 -32.95 53.61 -37.26
CA VAL A 5 -31.58 53.79 -36.78
C VAL A 5 -31.55 53.98 -35.26
N ILE A 6 -32.46 54.77 -34.71
CA ILE A 6 -32.59 54.97 -33.26
C ILE A 6 -32.99 53.65 -32.57
N GLY A 7 -33.98 52.92 -33.12
CA GLY A 7 -34.36 51.61 -32.60
C GLY A 7 -33.22 50.59 -32.63
N PHE A 8 -32.42 50.58 -33.70
CA PHE A 8 -31.22 49.74 -33.79
C PHE A 8 -30.16 50.13 -32.75
N LEU A 9 -29.88 51.42 -32.58
CA LEU A 9 -28.91 51.90 -31.59
C LEU A 9 -29.34 51.60 -30.15
N CYS A 10 -30.62 51.81 -29.81
CA CYS A 10 -31.16 51.48 -28.50
C CYS A 10 -31.10 49.96 -28.24
N GLY A 11 -31.45 49.14 -29.24
CA GLY A 11 -31.34 47.68 -29.15
C GLY A 11 -29.90 47.21 -28.99
N PHE A 12 -28.95 47.84 -29.69
CA PHE A 12 -27.52 47.56 -29.56
C PHE A 12 -26.96 47.96 -28.20
N LEU A 13 -27.33 49.13 -27.68
CA LEU A 13 -26.89 49.56 -26.34
C LEU A 13 -27.48 48.67 -25.25
N LEU A 14 -28.73 48.24 -25.38
CA LEU A 14 -29.35 47.28 -24.47
C LEU A 14 -28.61 45.95 -24.49
N SER A 15 -28.27 45.42 -25.68
CA SER A 15 -27.56 44.14 -25.79
C SER A 15 -26.13 44.20 -25.23
N VAL A 16 -25.40 45.29 -25.47
CA VAL A 16 -24.09 45.54 -24.87
C VAL A 16 -24.20 45.62 -23.34
N SER A 17 -25.21 46.32 -22.83
CA SER A 17 -25.43 46.46 -21.38
C SER A 17 -25.76 45.11 -20.73
N VAL A 18 -26.59 44.28 -21.38
CA VAL A 18 -26.90 42.92 -20.93
C VAL A 18 -25.65 42.03 -20.95
N LEU A 19 -24.86 42.07 -22.02
CA LEU A 19 -23.61 41.30 -22.10
C LEU A 19 -22.59 41.74 -21.06
N PHE A 20 -22.50 43.04 -20.79
CA PHE A 20 -21.64 43.59 -19.74
C PHE A 20 -22.11 43.16 -18.35
N TYR A 21 -23.41 43.23 -18.07
CA TYR A 21 -23.99 42.73 -16.83
C TYR A 21 -23.68 41.24 -16.63
N LEU A 22 -23.89 40.41 -17.66
CA LEU A 22 -23.58 38.98 -17.61
C LEU A 22 -22.07 38.71 -17.41
N TYR A 23 -21.20 39.51 -18.02
CA TYR A 23 -19.76 39.43 -17.79
C TYR A 23 -19.41 39.72 -16.33
N VAL A 24 -19.92 40.82 -15.76
CA VAL A 24 -19.67 41.19 -14.36
C VAL A 24 -20.22 40.13 -13.41
N ASP A 25 -21.48 39.71 -13.61
CA ASP A 25 -22.13 38.71 -12.76
C ASP A 25 -21.40 37.37 -12.77
N PHE A 26 -20.86 36.97 -13.92
CA PHE A 26 -20.14 35.71 -14.06
C PHE A 26 -18.70 35.75 -13.54
N THR A 27 -18.06 36.92 -13.56
CA THR A 27 -16.62 37.04 -13.24
C THR A 27 -16.32 37.57 -11.83
N LYS A 28 -17.32 38.13 -11.13
CA LYS A 28 -17.16 38.74 -9.80
C LYS A 28 -16.63 37.79 -8.71
N ASP A 29 -16.96 36.50 -8.81
CA ASP A 29 -16.64 35.48 -7.80
C ASP A 29 -15.59 34.46 -8.31
N LEU A 30 -14.82 34.80 -9.34
CA LEU A 30 -13.77 33.93 -9.85
C LEU A 30 -12.55 33.95 -8.93
N ASP A 31 -12.17 32.76 -8.44
CA ASP A 31 -10.89 32.55 -7.75
C ASP A 31 -9.69 32.86 -8.65
N SER A 32 -8.52 33.07 -8.04
CA SER A 32 -7.26 33.26 -8.76
C SER A 32 -6.96 32.09 -9.71
N PRO A 33 -6.48 32.32 -10.95
CA PRO A 33 -6.25 31.24 -11.91
C PRO A 33 -5.15 30.27 -11.45
N GLU A 34 -4.18 30.74 -10.68
CA GLU A 34 -3.10 29.93 -10.12
C GLU A 34 -3.61 28.81 -9.21
N SER A 35 -4.67 29.07 -8.43
CA SER A 35 -5.26 28.07 -7.53
C SER A 35 -6.14 27.05 -8.26
N LYS A 36 -6.36 27.22 -9.57
CA LYS A 36 -7.16 26.32 -10.41
C LYS A 36 -6.30 25.42 -11.29
N ILE A 37 -4.98 25.62 -11.30
CA ILE A 37 -4.08 24.82 -12.12
C ILE A 37 -4.10 23.38 -11.59
N PRO A 38 -4.42 22.38 -12.42
CA PRO A 38 -4.49 20.99 -11.98
C PRO A 38 -3.12 20.55 -11.45
N THR A 39 -2.96 20.50 -10.14
CA THR A 39 -1.73 20.04 -9.50
C THR A 39 -2.07 18.80 -8.70
N GLY A 40 -1.89 17.62 -9.30
CA GLY A 40 -1.96 16.39 -8.51
C GLY A 40 -0.96 16.44 -7.36
N PHE A 41 -1.27 15.80 -6.23
CA PHE A 41 -0.25 15.61 -5.20
C PHE A 41 0.81 14.63 -5.69
N LEU A 42 2.06 14.85 -5.28
CA LEU A 42 3.19 14.03 -5.66
C LEU A 42 3.42 12.99 -4.56
N LEU A 43 3.44 11.71 -4.91
CA LEU A 43 3.81 10.64 -3.98
C LEU A 43 5.30 10.32 -4.11
N LEU A 44 6.01 10.40 -3.00
CA LEU A 44 7.44 10.14 -2.93
C LEU A 44 7.75 9.00 -1.95
N TYR A 45 8.75 8.18 -2.27
CA TYR A 45 9.36 7.25 -1.34
C TYR A 45 10.05 8.00 -0.18
N SER A 46 10.46 7.24 0.83
CA SER A 46 11.17 7.78 2.00
C SER A 46 12.50 8.50 1.67
N ASP A 47 13.13 8.17 0.53
CA ASP A 47 14.34 8.79 -0.02
C ASP A 47 14.08 10.06 -0.86
N GLY A 48 12.80 10.45 -1.04
CA GLY A 48 12.40 11.60 -1.84
C GLY A 48 12.32 11.34 -3.34
N THR A 49 12.45 10.10 -3.80
CA THR A 49 12.24 9.74 -5.21
C THR A 49 10.75 9.55 -5.50
N PHE A 50 10.32 9.88 -6.72
CA PHE A 50 8.92 9.76 -7.11
C PHE A 50 8.48 8.29 -7.23
N MET A 51 7.34 7.96 -6.63
CA MET A 51 6.71 6.64 -6.78
C MET A 51 6.09 6.44 -8.15
N SER A 52 5.51 7.51 -8.68
CA SER A 52 4.98 7.61 -10.03
C SER A 52 5.31 8.97 -10.59
N LEU A 53 5.41 9.08 -11.92
CA LEU A 53 5.62 10.35 -12.58
C LEU A 53 4.43 11.25 -12.24
N PRO A 54 4.70 12.46 -11.68
CA PRO A 54 3.68 13.47 -11.49
C PRO A 54 2.80 13.63 -12.72
N ARG A 55 1.48 13.60 -12.51
CA ARG A 55 0.52 13.90 -13.57
C ARG A 55 0.49 15.38 -13.95
N SER A 56 1.13 16.23 -13.15
CA SER A 56 1.32 17.65 -13.40
C SER A 56 2.68 18.09 -12.87
N PHE A 57 3.54 18.60 -13.75
CA PHE A 57 4.81 19.21 -13.44
C PHE A 57 4.75 20.68 -13.80
N TRP A 58 5.13 21.53 -12.83
CA TRP A 58 5.33 22.94 -13.11
C TRP A 58 6.68 23.17 -13.78
N VAL A 59 6.68 23.89 -14.88
CA VAL A 59 7.87 24.42 -15.55
C VAL A 59 7.71 25.92 -15.73
N LYS A 60 8.77 26.68 -15.47
CA LYS A 60 8.74 28.11 -15.74
C LYS A 60 8.85 28.34 -17.24
N LEU A 61 8.26 29.43 -17.72
CA LEU A 61 8.28 29.76 -19.15
C LEU A 61 9.71 29.96 -19.69
N GLU A 62 10.63 30.44 -18.84
CA GLU A 62 12.05 30.64 -19.16
C GLU A 62 12.82 29.34 -19.44
N ASP A 63 12.36 28.23 -18.88
CA ASP A 63 12.99 26.91 -19.04
C ASP A 63 12.46 26.16 -20.29
N VAL A 64 11.52 26.77 -21.03
CA VAL A 64 10.93 26.17 -22.25
C VAL A 64 11.74 26.59 -23.48
N PRO A 65 12.13 25.64 -24.36
CA PRO A 65 12.93 25.98 -25.53
C PRO A 65 12.20 26.96 -26.47
N PRO A 66 12.87 27.98 -27.04
CA PRO A 66 12.23 28.97 -27.90
C PRO A 66 11.52 28.37 -29.12
N TYR A 67 12.09 27.31 -29.73
CA TYR A 67 11.45 26.62 -30.86
C TYR A 67 10.16 25.90 -30.44
N PHE A 68 10.06 25.44 -29.19
CA PHE A 68 8.84 24.84 -28.65
C PHE A 68 7.74 25.89 -28.56
N LEU A 69 8.04 27.06 -27.98
CA LEU A 69 7.09 28.17 -27.90
C LEU A 69 6.65 28.64 -29.28
N ASN A 70 7.57 28.75 -30.24
CA ASN A 70 7.23 29.09 -31.63
C ASN A 70 6.29 28.06 -32.26
N ALA A 71 6.58 26.76 -32.07
CA ALA A 71 5.73 25.67 -32.56
C ALA A 71 4.32 25.75 -31.96
N LEU A 72 4.23 26.01 -30.67
CA LEU A 72 2.98 26.15 -29.95
C LEU A 72 2.16 27.33 -30.46
N LEU A 73 2.77 28.52 -30.51
CA LEU A 73 2.08 29.75 -30.92
C LEU A 73 1.61 29.67 -32.38
N VAL A 74 2.46 29.25 -33.30
CA VAL A 74 2.07 29.11 -34.72
C VAL A 74 0.92 28.12 -34.91
N SER A 75 0.88 27.07 -34.09
CA SER A 75 -0.13 26.03 -34.18
C SER A 75 -1.44 26.44 -33.51
N GLU A 76 -1.39 26.93 -32.27
CA GLU A 76 -2.59 27.17 -31.47
C GLU A 76 -3.12 28.59 -31.60
N ASP A 77 -2.23 29.59 -31.64
CA ASP A 77 -2.64 30.99 -31.60
C ASP A 77 -1.55 31.94 -32.14
N LYS A 78 -1.44 32.02 -33.47
CA LYS A 78 -0.39 32.80 -34.16
C LYS A 78 -0.38 34.27 -33.74
N ARG A 79 -1.54 34.82 -33.37
CA ARG A 79 -1.71 36.24 -33.02
C ARG A 79 -1.88 36.45 -31.53
N PHE A 80 -1.46 35.49 -30.70
CA PHE A 80 -1.60 35.53 -29.25
C PHE A 80 -1.23 36.88 -28.62
N TYR A 81 -0.09 37.45 -29.01
CA TYR A 81 0.38 38.74 -28.48
C TYR A 81 -0.36 39.98 -29.01
N TYR A 82 -1.22 39.83 -30.02
CA TYR A 82 -1.88 40.94 -30.74
C TYR A 82 -3.38 41.06 -30.47
N HIS A 83 -3.94 40.24 -29.58
CA HIS A 83 -5.36 40.31 -29.21
C HIS A 83 -5.54 40.21 -27.69
N ALA A 84 -6.68 40.67 -27.17
CA ALA A 84 -7.03 40.57 -25.75
C ALA A 84 -7.94 39.34 -25.53
N GLY A 85 -7.38 38.13 -25.57
CA GLY A 85 -8.09 36.89 -25.28
C GLY A 85 -8.95 36.30 -26.39
N VAL A 86 -9.45 37.11 -27.33
CA VAL A 86 -10.20 36.63 -28.51
C VAL A 86 -9.64 37.26 -29.76
N ASP A 87 -9.47 36.48 -30.83
CA ASP A 87 -8.99 36.95 -32.14
C ASP A 87 -10.16 37.08 -33.14
N PRO A 88 -10.72 38.29 -33.36
CA PRO A 88 -11.78 38.49 -34.35
C PRO A 88 -11.35 38.15 -35.78
N ILE A 89 -10.08 38.41 -36.12
CA ILE A 89 -9.53 38.11 -37.45
C ILE A 89 -9.37 36.59 -37.59
N GLY A 90 -8.93 35.91 -36.54
CA GLY A 90 -8.85 34.45 -36.46
C GLY A 90 -10.22 33.78 -36.61
N ILE A 91 -11.24 34.29 -35.91
CA ILE A 91 -12.63 33.83 -36.02
C ILE A 91 -13.16 34.02 -37.44
N ALA A 92 -13.01 35.21 -38.03
CA ALA A 92 -13.45 35.48 -39.40
C ALA A 92 -12.77 34.55 -40.41
N ARG A 93 -11.46 34.33 -40.26
CA ARG A 93 -10.67 33.41 -41.08
C ARG A 93 -11.15 31.96 -40.93
N ALA A 94 -11.45 31.52 -39.71
CA ALA A 94 -11.96 30.19 -39.43
C ALA A 94 -13.34 29.96 -40.06
N ILE A 95 -14.23 30.95 -40.00
CA ILE A 95 -15.55 30.90 -40.65
C ILE A 95 -15.41 30.75 -42.16
N VAL A 96 -14.61 31.60 -42.82
CA VAL A 96 -14.38 31.53 -44.28
C VAL A 96 -13.82 30.16 -44.67
N ARG A 97 -12.84 29.65 -43.90
CA ARG A 97 -12.25 28.33 -44.16
C ARG A 97 -13.29 27.20 -44.01
N ASN A 98 -14.07 27.19 -42.93
CA ASN A 98 -15.04 26.13 -42.65
C ASN A 98 -16.18 26.10 -43.69
N ILE A 99 -16.59 27.26 -44.21
CA ILE A 99 -17.53 27.35 -45.34
C ILE A 99 -16.90 26.76 -46.60
N SER A 100 -15.63 27.10 -46.90
CA SER A 100 -14.94 26.60 -48.10
C SER A 100 -14.62 25.10 -48.06
N SER A 101 -14.45 24.50 -46.87
CA SER A 101 -14.07 23.09 -46.70
C SER A 101 -15.22 22.16 -46.36
N MET A 102 -16.47 22.67 -46.32
CA MET A 102 -17.69 21.94 -45.89
C MET A 102 -17.50 21.09 -44.62
N SER A 103 -16.60 21.50 -43.73
CA SER A 103 -16.23 20.76 -42.52
C SER A 103 -16.10 21.72 -41.35
N ILE A 104 -16.77 21.37 -40.24
CA ILE A 104 -16.68 22.12 -39.00
C ILE A 104 -15.41 21.68 -38.28
N ASN A 105 -14.29 22.34 -38.58
CA ASN A 105 -13.04 22.17 -37.82
C ASN A 105 -12.91 23.28 -36.77
N GLU A 106 -12.63 22.92 -35.52
CA GLU A 106 -12.60 23.77 -34.30
C GLU A 106 -11.47 24.85 -34.26
N GLY A 107 -11.06 25.41 -35.38
CA GLY A 107 -9.83 26.21 -35.48
C GLY A 107 -9.93 27.71 -35.18
N GLY A 108 -10.83 28.13 -34.27
CA GLY A 108 -11.05 29.55 -33.95
C GLY A 108 -10.83 29.95 -32.50
N SER A 109 -10.41 29.03 -31.62
CA SER A 109 -10.21 29.32 -30.19
C SER A 109 -8.78 29.75 -29.91
N THR A 110 -8.58 30.79 -29.11
CA THR A 110 -7.27 31.31 -28.70
C THR A 110 -6.67 30.51 -27.54
N ILE A 111 -5.37 30.68 -27.26
CA ILE A 111 -4.73 30.07 -26.08
C ILE A 111 -5.45 30.47 -24.79
N THR A 112 -5.80 31.76 -24.65
CA THR A 112 -6.52 32.26 -23.47
C THR A 112 -7.90 31.63 -23.30
N GLN A 113 -8.63 31.41 -24.39
CA GLN A 113 -9.91 30.71 -24.38
C GLN A 113 -9.75 29.24 -23.99
N GLN A 114 -8.71 28.57 -24.49
CA GLN A 114 -8.40 27.20 -24.09
C GLN A 114 -7.99 27.10 -22.61
N LEU A 115 -7.24 28.07 -22.09
CA LEU A 115 -6.88 28.17 -20.68
C LEU A 115 -8.12 28.36 -19.81
N ALA A 116 -8.99 29.32 -20.17
CA ALA A 116 -10.27 29.57 -19.51
C ALA A 116 -11.13 28.30 -19.42
N ARG A 117 -11.22 27.55 -20.54
CA ARG A 117 -11.92 26.26 -20.59
C ARG A 117 -11.32 25.24 -19.63
N THR A 118 -10.00 25.21 -19.50
CA THR A 118 -9.28 24.23 -18.69
C THR A 118 -9.40 24.52 -17.19
N LEU A 119 -9.32 25.79 -16.79
CA LEU A 119 -9.27 26.16 -15.37
C LEU A 119 -10.66 26.27 -14.70
N TYR A 120 -11.69 26.71 -15.44
CA TYR A 120 -12.94 27.15 -14.82
C TYR A 120 -14.20 26.47 -15.36
N LEU A 121 -14.12 25.71 -16.44
CA LEU A 121 -15.30 25.18 -17.13
C LEU A 121 -15.31 23.66 -17.18
N THR A 122 -16.52 23.10 -17.26
CA THR A 122 -16.71 21.67 -17.46
C THR A 122 -16.51 21.27 -18.92
N PRO A 123 -16.23 19.98 -19.23
CA PRO A 123 -15.98 19.53 -20.59
C PRO A 123 -17.18 19.61 -21.55
N THR A 124 -18.40 19.86 -21.05
CA THR A 124 -19.64 19.78 -21.84
C THR A 124 -19.77 20.91 -22.85
N VAL A 125 -19.85 20.60 -24.15
CA VAL A 125 -19.91 21.63 -25.20
C VAL A 125 -21.33 22.19 -25.34
N THR A 126 -21.55 23.42 -24.84
CA THR A 126 -22.81 24.16 -25.01
C THR A 126 -22.53 25.61 -25.44
N TRP A 127 -23.47 26.26 -26.11
CA TRP A 127 -23.37 27.68 -26.48
C TRP A 127 -23.19 28.58 -25.26
N GLN A 128 -23.88 28.26 -24.15
CA GLN A 128 -23.72 28.97 -22.88
C GLN A 128 -22.30 28.81 -22.32
N ARG A 129 -21.72 27.60 -22.37
CA ARG A 129 -20.31 27.39 -21.97
C ARG A 129 -19.36 28.21 -22.83
N LYS A 130 -19.59 28.29 -24.15
CA LYS A 130 -18.69 29.04 -25.05
C LYS A 130 -18.74 30.56 -24.78
N LEU A 131 -19.91 31.08 -24.37
CA LEU A 131 -20.03 32.47 -23.90
C LEU A 131 -19.28 32.69 -22.57
N LYS A 132 -19.37 31.75 -21.62
CA LYS A 132 -18.60 31.78 -20.37
C LYS A 132 -17.08 31.75 -20.63
N GLU A 133 -16.63 30.93 -21.58
CA GLU A 133 -15.23 30.84 -22.01
C GLU A 133 -14.71 32.17 -22.55
N LEU A 134 -15.53 32.87 -23.36
CA LEU A 134 -15.23 34.24 -23.82
C LEU A 134 -15.05 35.20 -22.65
N PHE A 135 -15.99 35.22 -21.69
CA PHE A 135 -15.93 36.13 -20.54
C PHE A 135 -14.73 35.87 -19.65
N ILE A 136 -14.42 34.61 -19.34
CA ILE A 136 -13.23 34.26 -18.55
C ILE A 136 -11.96 34.62 -19.31
N ALA A 137 -11.89 34.41 -20.63
CA ALA A 137 -10.71 34.78 -21.41
C ALA A 137 -10.44 36.29 -21.37
N LEU A 138 -11.48 37.12 -21.50
CA LEU A 138 -11.37 38.58 -21.33
C LEU A 138 -10.98 38.97 -19.91
N TRP A 139 -11.49 38.26 -18.91
CA TRP A 139 -11.14 38.48 -17.52
C TRP A 139 -9.67 38.13 -17.24
N LEU A 140 -9.17 37.01 -17.74
CA LEU A 140 -7.76 36.59 -17.60
C LEU A 140 -6.82 37.64 -18.18
N GLU A 141 -7.11 38.14 -19.39
CA GLU A 141 -6.29 39.13 -20.10
C GLU A 141 -6.28 40.51 -19.44
N ARG A 142 -7.31 40.80 -18.64
CA ARG A 142 -7.35 42.03 -17.84
C ARG A 142 -6.52 41.93 -16.56
N HIS A 143 -6.34 40.72 -16.02
CA HIS A 143 -5.72 40.50 -14.70
C HIS A 143 -4.33 39.88 -14.77
N ARG A 144 -3.91 39.37 -15.93
CA ARG A 144 -2.64 38.67 -16.15
C ARG A 144 -1.98 39.12 -17.45
N THR A 145 -0.66 39.11 -17.43
CA THR A 145 0.19 39.35 -18.59
C THR A 145 0.15 38.19 -19.58
N LYS A 146 0.63 38.41 -20.80
CA LYS A 146 0.68 37.36 -21.83
C LYS A 146 1.59 36.22 -21.44
N GLU A 147 2.69 36.54 -20.78
CA GLU A 147 3.69 35.62 -20.28
C GLU A 147 3.09 34.75 -19.16
N GLU A 148 2.35 35.34 -18.22
CA GLU A 148 1.65 34.58 -17.17
C GLU A 148 0.56 33.67 -17.76
N ILE A 149 -0.23 34.15 -18.73
CA ILE A 149 -1.24 33.34 -19.41
C ILE A 149 -0.60 32.16 -20.13
N LEU A 150 0.49 32.41 -20.86
CA LEU A 150 1.22 31.36 -21.56
C LEU A 150 1.84 30.35 -20.58
N GLN A 151 2.43 30.82 -19.48
CA GLN A 151 2.99 29.97 -18.43
C GLN A 151 1.91 29.09 -17.78
N MET A 152 0.73 29.64 -17.48
CA MET A 152 -0.36 28.83 -16.94
C MET A 152 -0.82 27.81 -17.97
N TYR A 153 -0.98 28.20 -19.23
CA TYR A 153 -1.42 27.31 -20.31
C TYR A 153 -0.48 26.11 -20.52
N ILE A 154 0.84 26.34 -20.59
CA ILE A 154 1.81 25.25 -20.78
C ILE A 154 1.81 24.24 -19.62
N ASN A 155 1.36 24.65 -18.44
CA ASN A 155 1.31 23.83 -17.22
C ASN A 155 -0.07 23.21 -16.95
N SER A 156 -1.15 23.79 -17.50
CA SER A 156 -2.51 23.35 -17.20
C SER A 156 -3.16 22.50 -18.28
N VAL A 157 -2.68 22.55 -19.53
CA VAL A 157 -3.36 21.92 -20.68
C VAL A 157 -3.41 20.39 -20.54
N TYR A 158 -4.55 19.77 -20.85
CA TYR A 158 -4.68 18.30 -20.80
C TYR A 158 -3.94 17.65 -21.96
N MET A 159 -3.08 16.67 -21.66
CA MET A 159 -2.17 16.03 -22.61
C MET A 159 -2.45 14.53 -22.83
N GLY A 160 -3.60 14.03 -22.36
CA GLY A 160 -3.97 12.61 -22.46
C GLY A 160 -3.44 11.80 -21.29
N ASN A 161 -3.99 10.60 -21.06
CA ASN A 161 -3.58 9.68 -19.97
C ASN A 161 -3.61 10.29 -18.56
N GLY A 162 -4.49 11.28 -18.32
CA GLY A 162 -4.55 11.98 -17.02
C GLY A 162 -3.42 12.99 -16.79
N LEU A 163 -2.60 13.29 -17.80
CA LEU A 163 -1.50 14.26 -17.72
C LEU A 163 -1.99 15.67 -18.00
N TYR A 164 -1.47 16.62 -17.24
CA TYR A 164 -1.65 18.05 -17.42
C TYR A 164 -0.28 18.74 -17.56
N GLY A 165 -0.18 19.65 -18.52
CA GLY A 165 1.02 20.38 -18.85
C GLY A 165 2.02 19.63 -19.75
N PHE A 166 2.79 20.39 -20.52
CA PHE A 166 3.77 19.85 -21.46
C PHE A 166 4.97 19.18 -20.78
N ALA A 167 5.37 19.66 -19.59
CA ALA A 167 6.48 19.07 -18.86
C ALA A 167 6.17 17.62 -18.41
N SER A 168 4.94 17.37 -17.96
CA SER A 168 4.45 16.02 -17.62
C SER A 168 4.40 15.14 -18.86
N ALA A 169 3.87 15.68 -19.96
CA ALA A 169 3.76 14.96 -21.23
C ALA A 169 5.13 14.62 -21.83
N SER A 170 6.11 15.52 -21.74
CA SER A 170 7.48 15.30 -22.21
C SER A 170 8.14 14.12 -21.48
N ARG A 171 8.08 14.13 -20.15
CA ARG A 171 8.64 13.03 -19.34
C ARG A 171 7.91 11.72 -19.60
N TYR A 172 6.59 11.78 -19.74
CA TYR A 172 5.79 10.58 -19.94
C TYR A 172 5.95 9.96 -21.34
N TYR A 173 5.94 10.77 -22.40
CA TYR A 173 6.03 10.28 -23.78
C TYR A 173 7.47 10.05 -24.24
N PHE A 174 8.44 10.85 -23.76
CA PHE A 174 9.81 10.83 -24.27
C PHE A 174 10.88 10.57 -23.20
N GLY A 175 10.51 10.54 -21.91
CA GLY A 175 11.49 10.38 -20.82
C GLY A 175 12.44 11.57 -20.67
N LYS A 176 12.06 12.74 -21.18
CA LYS A 176 12.90 13.95 -21.23
C LYS A 176 12.28 15.11 -20.46
N GLU A 177 13.14 15.94 -19.91
CA GLU A 177 12.76 17.28 -19.45
C GLU A 177 12.26 18.12 -20.63
N LEU A 178 11.33 19.04 -20.39
CA LEU A 178 10.77 19.86 -21.48
C LEU A 178 11.84 20.73 -22.16
N GLY A 179 12.88 21.11 -21.42
CA GLY A 179 14.05 21.83 -21.95
C GLY A 179 14.89 21.02 -22.95
N ASP A 180 14.81 19.69 -22.90
CA ASP A 180 15.68 18.78 -23.65
C ASP A 180 14.98 18.12 -24.86
N VAL A 181 13.72 18.48 -25.12
CA VAL A 181 12.94 17.88 -26.23
C VAL A 181 13.45 18.35 -27.58
N THR A 182 13.53 17.45 -28.56
CA THR A 182 13.91 17.82 -29.94
C THR A 182 12.79 18.59 -30.64
N LEU A 183 13.08 19.19 -31.79
CA LEU A 183 12.07 19.87 -32.62
C LEU A 183 10.90 18.94 -33.01
N ASN A 184 11.20 17.67 -33.30
CA ASN A 184 10.19 16.67 -33.65
C ASN A 184 9.34 16.26 -32.44
N GLU A 185 9.96 16.09 -31.27
CA GLU A 185 9.25 15.79 -30.02
C GLU A 185 8.37 16.97 -29.59
N ALA A 186 8.85 18.21 -29.75
CA ALA A 186 8.08 19.44 -29.56
C ALA A 186 6.86 19.48 -30.50
N ALA A 187 7.06 19.18 -31.79
CA ALA A 187 5.97 19.15 -32.77
C ALA A 187 4.91 18.09 -32.42
N ILE A 188 5.32 16.92 -31.90
CA ILE A 188 4.40 15.89 -31.41
C ILE A 188 3.62 16.40 -30.20
N LEU A 189 4.30 16.95 -29.18
CA LEU A 189 3.63 17.48 -27.98
C LEU A 189 2.62 18.57 -28.32
N VAL A 190 3.00 19.53 -29.16
CA VAL A 190 2.09 20.61 -29.63
C VAL A 190 0.92 20.03 -30.41
N ALA A 191 1.15 19.01 -31.25
CA ALA A 191 0.07 18.35 -31.96
C ALA A 191 -0.93 17.68 -31.00
N VAL A 192 -0.44 16.98 -29.98
CA VAL A 192 -1.26 16.24 -28.99
C VAL A 192 -2.31 17.13 -28.34
N VAL A 193 -1.97 18.36 -27.96
CA VAL A 193 -2.88 19.32 -27.27
C VAL A 193 -4.22 19.47 -27.95
N ARG A 194 -4.24 19.51 -29.29
CA ARG A 194 -5.46 19.70 -30.08
C ARG A 194 -6.45 18.56 -29.92
N SER A 195 -5.94 17.34 -29.76
CA SER A 195 -6.77 16.16 -29.58
C SER A 195 -6.02 15.10 -28.76
N PRO A 196 -5.95 15.27 -27.42
CA PRO A 196 -5.02 14.53 -26.58
C PRO A 196 -5.22 13.01 -26.58
N GLU A 197 -6.46 12.57 -26.81
CA GLU A 197 -6.81 11.15 -26.88
C GLU A 197 -6.54 10.54 -28.27
N ASN A 198 -6.77 11.30 -29.35
CA ASN A 198 -6.66 10.82 -30.73
C ASN A 198 -5.24 10.90 -31.28
N PHE A 199 -4.49 11.94 -30.89
CA PHE A 199 -3.13 12.19 -31.37
C PHE A 199 -2.07 11.66 -30.40
N ASN A 200 -2.51 10.89 -29.41
CA ASN A 200 -1.67 10.28 -28.38
C ASN A 200 -0.64 9.31 -29.00
N PRO A 201 0.66 9.50 -28.80
CA PRO A 201 1.70 8.67 -29.42
C PRO A 201 1.68 7.22 -28.93
N LEU A 202 1.17 6.94 -27.71
CA LEU A 202 1.00 5.58 -27.19
C LEU A 202 -0.16 4.82 -27.83
N ARG A 203 -1.20 5.53 -28.25
CA ARG A 203 -2.39 4.91 -28.88
C ARG A 203 -2.25 4.82 -30.39
N ASN A 204 -1.79 5.89 -31.02
CA ASN A 204 -1.68 5.96 -32.47
C ASN A 204 -0.49 6.81 -32.90
N TRP A 205 0.67 6.17 -32.93
CA TRP A 205 1.93 6.79 -33.37
C TRP A 205 1.83 7.40 -34.77
N ASN A 206 1.20 6.70 -35.72
CA ASN A 206 1.09 7.15 -37.10
C ASN A 206 0.31 8.47 -37.22
N ILE A 207 -0.82 8.59 -36.53
CA ILE A 207 -1.60 9.83 -36.50
C ILE A 207 -0.82 10.93 -35.80
N SER A 208 -0.19 10.63 -34.66
CA SER A 208 0.63 11.59 -33.91
C SER A 208 1.71 12.21 -34.80
N ARG A 209 2.43 11.36 -35.54
CA ARG A 209 3.45 11.76 -36.50
C ARG A 209 2.91 12.64 -37.63
N LEU A 210 1.80 12.24 -38.24
CA LEU A 210 1.15 13.02 -39.30
C LEU A 210 0.76 14.41 -38.81
N LYS A 211 0.26 14.52 -37.57
CA LYS A 211 -0.10 15.81 -36.98
C LYS A 211 1.11 16.63 -36.57
N ALA A 212 2.18 16.02 -36.08
CA ALA A 212 3.45 16.69 -35.84
C ALA A 212 4.04 17.30 -37.13
N LYS A 213 3.94 16.59 -38.26
CA LYS A 213 4.34 17.15 -39.57
C LYS A 213 3.59 18.44 -39.90
N THR A 214 2.28 18.53 -39.60
CA THR A 214 1.52 19.77 -39.82
C THR A 214 2.02 20.96 -38.98
N VAL A 215 2.60 20.69 -37.81
CA VAL A 215 3.24 21.71 -36.96
C VAL A 215 4.55 22.17 -37.61
N LEU A 216 5.37 21.24 -38.11
CA LEU A 216 6.60 21.55 -38.84
C LEU A 216 6.32 22.37 -40.12
N ASP A 217 5.29 21.99 -40.89
CA ASP A 217 4.87 22.72 -42.09
C ASP A 217 4.44 24.16 -41.75
N ALA A 218 3.77 24.35 -40.61
CA ALA A 218 3.37 25.67 -40.14
C ALA A 218 4.59 26.52 -39.72
N LEU A 219 5.58 25.92 -39.05
CA LEU A 219 6.84 26.60 -38.70
C LEU A 219 7.60 27.07 -39.95
N LEU A 220 7.66 26.24 -41.00
CA LEU A 220 8.30 26.60 -42.27
C LEU A 220 7.55 27.76 -42.95
N LYS A 221 6.23 27.66 -43.03
CA LYS A 221 5.38 28.68 -43.66
C LYS A 221 5.51 30.06 -43.00
N GLU A 222 5.68 30.06 -41.68
CA GLU A 222 5.84 31.28 -40.88
C GLU A 222 7.30 31.74 -40.75
N GLY A 223 8.25 31.01 -41.36
CA GLY A 223 9.66 31.40 -41.41
C GLY A 223 10.46 31.16 -40.13
N TYR A 224 9.92 30.42 -39.16
CA TYR A 224 10.64 30.04 -37.94
C TYR A 224 11.72 28.98 -38.19
N ILE A 225 11.57 28.19 -39.24
CA ILE A 225 12.56 27.24 -39.73
C ILE A 225 12.73 27.41 -41.25
N ASN A 226 13.93 27.12 -41.76
CA ASN A 226 14.18 27.12 -43.20
C ASN A 226 13.88 25.75 -43.83
N SER A 227 13.87 25.69 -45.17
CA SER A 227 13.55 24.47 -45.92
C SER A 227 14.50 23.30 -45.64
N LEU A 228 15.77 23.56 -45.34
CA LEU A 228 16.75 22.51 -45.01
C LEU A 228 16.44 21.87 -43.65
N VAL A 229 16.16 22.69 -42.63
CA VAL A 229 15.79 22.24 -41.28
C VAL A 229 14.46 21.49 -41.34
N HIS A 230 13.47 22.02 -42.07
CA HIS A 230 12.18 21.36 -42.26
C HIS A 230 12.33 19.98 -42.91
N LYS A 231 13.06 19.88 -44.03
CA LYS A 231 13.27 18.60 -44.72
C LYS A 231 13.91 17.56 -43.81
N ARG A 232 14.98 17.93 -43.10
CA ARG A 232 15.64 17.04 -42.12
C ARG A 232 14.70 16.62 -40.99
N ALA A 233 13.97 17.56 -40.41
CA ALA A 233 13.02 17.28 -39.34
C ALA A 233 11.93 16.30 -39.79
N VAL A 234 11.39 16.47 -41.01
CA VAL A 234 10.39 15.55 -41.59
C VAL A 234 10.98 14.16 -41.83
N GLU A 235 12.18 14.06 -42.40
CA GLU A 235 12.88 12.78 -42.61
C GLU A 235 13.14 12.05 -41.29
N GLU A 236 13.66 12.77 -40.28
CA GLU A 236 13.87 12.24 -38.93
C GLU A 236 12.56 11.80 -38.28
N LEU A 237 11.50 12.60 -38.41
CA LEU A 237 10.17 12.29 -37.88
C LEU A 237 9.60 11.02 -38.53
N GLU A 238 9.77 10.85 -39.84
CA GLU A 238 9.35 9.65 -40.58
C GLU A 238 10.17 8.40 -40.20
N ALA A 239 11.44 8.57 -39.84
CA ALA A 239 12.32 7.50 -39.35
C ALA A 239 12.14 7.18 -37.85
N MET A 240 11.56 8.08 -37.05
CA MET A 240 11.33 7.86 -35.62
C MET A 240 10.41 6.64 -35.39
N THR A 241 10.89 5.74 -34.53
CA THR A 241 10.10 4.64 -33.96
C THR A 241 9.78 4.98 -32.51
N TYR A 242 8.54 4.74 -32.10
CA TYR A 242 8.13 5.01 -30.73
C TYR A 242 8.34 3.77 -29.86
N ALA A 243 9.37 3.82 -29.01
CA ALA A 243 9.74 2.71 -28.15
C ALA A 243 8.77 2.49 -26.97
N GLY A 244 7.81 3.40 -26.72
CA GLY A 244 6.70 3.19 -25.78
C GLY A 244 7.10 2.59 -24.43
N ASN A 245 8.12 3.16 -23.78
CA ASN A 245 8.79 2.47 -22.67
C ASN A 245 8.33 2.84 -21.26
N PHE A 246 7.19 3.53 -21.08
CA PHE A 246 6.69 3.85 -19.75
C PHE A 246 5.23 3.41 -19.57
N LYS A 247 5.04 2.15 -19.15
CA LYS A 247 3.85 1.76 -18.38
C LYS A 247 4.12 2.12 -16.92
N MET A 248 3.42 3.12 -16.42
CA MET A 248 3.47 3.49 -15.02
C MET A 248 2.14 3.15 -14.36
N ASP A 249 2.02 1.91 -13.90
CA ASP A 249 0.98 1.57 -12.94
C ASP A 249 1.49 1.97 -11.56
N MET A 250 1.07 3.15 -11.10
CA MET A 250 1.09 3.43 -9.67
C MET A 250 0.25 2.35 -8.99
N ASP A 251 0.82 1.68 -7.98
CA ASP A 251 0.06 0.67 -7.24
C ASP A 251 -1.17 1.33 -6.59
N GLU A 252 -2.36 0.97 -7.08
CA GLU A 252 -3.63 1.54 -6.61
C GLU A 252 -3.81 1.31 -5.10
N GLU A 253 -3.30 0.20 -4.57
CA GLU A 253 -3.40 -0.13 -3.15
C GLU A 253 -2.58 0.84 -2.29
N ILE A 254 -1.37 1.21 -2.74
CA ILE A 254 -0.53 2.22 -2.06
C ILE A 254 -1.23 3.58 -2.13
N PHE A 255 -1.73 3.96 -3.31
CA PHE A 255 -2.44 5.23 -3.50
C PHE A 255 -3.63 5.35 -2.53
N TRP A 256 -4.49 4.35 -2.49
CA TRP A 256 -5.66 4.38 -1.61
C TRP A 256 -5.28 4.28 -0.12
N ARG A 257 -4.22 3.54 0.24
CA ARG A 257 -3.71 3.51 1.62
C ARG A 257 -3.25 4.90 2.07
N VAL A 258 -2.51 5.62 1.22
CA VAL A 258 -2.07 7.00 1.50
C VAL A 258 -3.26 7.94 1.59
N VAL A 259 -4.21 7.88 0.64
CA VAL A 259 -5.41 8.71 0.65
C VAL A 259 -6.24 8.50 1.94
N ARG A 260 -6.44 7.25 2.37
CA ARG A 260 -7.16 6.96 3.63
C ARG A 260 -6.46 7.58 4.83
N GLU A 261 -5.13 7.52 4.89
CA GLU A 261 -4.38 8.12 6.00
C GLU A 261 -4.44 9.65 5.98
N LEU A 262 -4.34 10.27 4.80
CA LEU A 262 -4.49 11.72 4.65
C LEU A 262 -5.87 12.21 5.11
N GLN A 263 -6.93 11.46 4.78
CA GLN A 263 -8.29 11.75 5.26
C GLN A 263 -8.38 11.65 6.80
N GLN A 264 -7.74 10.66 7.41
CA GLN A 264 -7.68 10.52 8.87
C GLN A 264 -6.89 11.67 9.54
N LEU A 265 -5.90 12.21 8.85
CA LEU A 265 -5.14 13.39 9.28
C LEU A 265 -5.89 14.71 9.03
N GLY A 266 -7.08 14.67 8.41
CA GLY A 266 -7.91 15.84 8.16
C GLY A 266 -7.64 16.55 6.83
N TYR A 267 -6.84 15.98 5.92
CA TYR A 267 -6.58 16.55 4.61
C TYR A 267 -7.62 16.11 3.58
N GLY A 268 -8.37 17.07 3.03
CA GLY A 268 -9.32 16.81 1.96
C GLY A 268 -8.61 16.56 0.62
N LEU A 269 -9.14 15.63 -0.19
CA LEU A 269 -8.61 15.36 -1.55
C LEU A 269 -8.56 16.60 -2.46
N ASN A 270 -9.42 17.59 -2.22
CA ASN A 270 -9.43 18.84 -2.99
C ASN A 270 -8.33 19.81 -2.57
N GLU A 271 -7.93 19.81 -1.30
CA GLU A 271 -6.82 20.63 -0.79
C GLU A 271 -5.48 20.06 -1.28
N LEU A 272 -5.36 18.73 -1.30
CA LEU A 272 -4.17 18.03 -1.79
C LEU A 272 -3.90 18.24 -3.29
N ARG A 273 -4.92 18.66 -4.07
CA ARG A 273 -4.80 19.01 -5.49
C ARG A 273 -4.17 20.39 -5.75
N GLN A 274 -3.50 20.96 -4.74
CA GLN A 274 -2.72 22.19 -4.82
C GLN A 274 -1.22 21.89 -4.88
N GLY A 275 -0.79 20.74 -5.43
CA GLY A 275 0.63 20.47 -5.67
C GLY A 275 1.46 20.09 -4.45
N TYR A 276 0.82 19.55 -3.41
CA TYR A 276 1.51 19.03 -2.23
C TYR A 276 2.43 17.86 -2.57
N LYS A 277 3.59 17.80 -1.91
CA LYS A 277 4.50 16.65 -1.94
C LYS A 277 4.27 15.81 -0.69
N ILE A 278 3.89 14.55 -0.88
CA ILE A 278 3.66 13.59 0.19
C ILE A 278 4.81 12.59 0.18
N TYR A 279 5.66 12.70 1.19
CA TYR A 279 6.71 11.74 1.45
C TYR A 279 6.12 10.61 2.28
N THR A 280 6.26 9.39 1.79
CA THR A 280 5.85 8.20 2.52
C THR A 280 7.01 7.63 3.35
N THR A 281 6.71 6.61 4.14
CA THR A 281 7.69 5.77 4.84
C THR A 281 8.23 4.62 3.99
N LEU A 282 7.68 4.38 2.79
CA LEU A 282 8.05 3.23 1.96
C LEU A 282 9.51 3.29 1.50
N ASP A 283 10.19 2.16 1.58
CA ASP A 283 11.54 1.97 1.03
C ASP A 283 11.45 1.58 -0.45
N ARG A 284 12.13 2.36 -1.30
CA ARG A 284 12.10 2.17 -2.75
C ARG A 284 12.62 0.79 -3.17
N ASN A 285 13.72 0.32 -2.58
CA ASN A 285 14.35 -0.93 -2.99
C ASN A 285 13.50 -2.12 -2.59
N LEU A 286 12.90 -2.10 -1.38
CA LEU A 286 11.92 -3.10 -0.96
C LEU A 286 10.69 -3.10 -1.86
N SER A 287 10.12 -1.93 -2.17
CA SER A 287 8.96 -1.82 -3.05
C SER A 287 9.25 -2.37 -4.46
N GLN A 288 10.43 -2.09 -5.01
CA GLN A 288 10.85 -2.64 -6.29
C GLN A 288 11.08 -4.15 -6.24
N ALA A 289 11.68 -4.68 -5.16
CA ALA A 289 11.86 -6.13 -4.99
C ALA A 289 10.51 -6.88 -4.90
N ALA A 290 9.46 -6.24 -4.38
CA ALA A 290 8.13 -6.82 -4.26
C ALA A 290 7.22 -6.57 -5.47
N SER A 291 7.62 -5.73 -6.44
CA SER A 291 6.72 -5.29 -7.52
C SER A 291 6.29 -6.43 -8.45
N SER A 292 7.14 -7.44 -8.63
CA SER A 292 6.87 -8.61 -9.48
C SER A 292 6.08 -9.72 -8.78
N LEU A 293 5.76 -9.57 -7.49
CA LEU A 293 5.00 -10.59 -6.77
C LEU A 293 3.57 -10.70 -7.33
N PRO A 294 3.02 -11.93 -7.40
CA PRO A 294 1.66 -12.15 -7.85
C PRO A 294 0.66 -11.55 -6.85
N ARG A 295 -0.56 -11.23 -7.32
CA ARG A 295 -1.61 -10.61 -6.48
C ARG A 295 -2.06 -11.47 -5.29
N THR A 296 -1.83 -12.79 -5.35
CA THR A 296 -2.13 -13.74 -4.25
C THR A 296 -1.13 -13.67 -3.11
N VAL A 297 -0.03 -12.92 -3.27
CA VAL A 297 0.97 -12.70 -2.23
C VAL A 297 0.79 -11.28 -1.68
N VAL A 298 0.53 -11.20 -0.39
CA VAL A 298 0.50 -9.93 0.36
C VAL A 298 1.74 -9.83 1.20
N VAL A 299 2.43 -8.70 1.08
CA VAL A 299 3.63 -8.40 1.85
C VAL A 299 3.51 -7.02 2.44
N GLU A 300 3.72 -6.98 3.75
CA GLU A 300 3.85 -5.73 4.47
C GLU A 300 5.06 -5.80 5.40
N ALA A 301 5.78 -4.70 5.53
CA ALA A 301 6.85 -4.55 6.50
C ALA A 301 6.72 -3.23 7.24
N ILE A 302 7.00 -3.26 8.54
CA ILE A 302 7.03 -2.07 9.38
C ILE A 302 8.32 -2.02 10.19
N ASP A 303 8.78 -0.82 10.52
CA ASP A 303 9.77 -0.60 11.56
C ASP A 303 9.10 -0.80 12.94
N PRO A 304 9.47 -1.83 13.73
CA PRO A 304 8.83 -2.09 15.00
C PRO A 304 9.07 -1.01 16.06
N MET A 305 10.07 -0.13 15.87
CA MET A 305 10.41 0.94 16.82
C MET A 305 9.62 2.22 16.59
N SER A 306 9.13 2.46 15.37
CA SER A 306 8.40 3.68 15.00
C SER A 306 6.96 3.44 14.54
N GLY A 307 6.65 2.26 14.00
CA GLY A 307 5.41 1.98 13.28
C GLY A 307 5.43 2.45 11.82
N ALA A 308 6.58 2.91 11.30
CA ALA A 308 6.70 3.32 9.91
C ALA A 308 6.51 2.12 8.97
N VAL A 309 5.58 2.21 8.01
CA VAL A 309 5.38 1.18 6.98
C VAL A 309 6.51 1.26 5.94
N LEU A 310 7.37 0.25 5.90
CA LEU A 310 8.53 0.19 5.01
C LEU A 310 8.19 -0.44 3.65
N LEU A 311 7.21 -1.35 3.63
CA LEU A 311 6.74 -2.02 2.41
C LEU A 311 5.25 -2.26 2.54
N TYR A 312 4.50 -2.02 1.46
CA TYR A 312 3.07 -2.27 1.37
C TYR A 312 2.73 -2.79 -0.03
N ARG A 313 2.36 -4.07 -0.15
CA ARG A 313 2.08 -4.72 -1.44
C ARG A 313 1.05 -5.83 -1.31
N GLY A 314 0.15 -5.91 -2.29
CA GLY A 314 -0.89 -6.93 -2.38
C GLY A 314 -2.24 -6.43 -1.89
N VAL A 315 -3.29 -7.25 -2.09
CA VAL A 315 -4.67 -6.85 -1.82
C VAL A 315 -5.07 -7.21 -0.39
N GLY A 316 -5.63 -6.23 0.33
CA GLY A 316 -6.16 -6.45 1.67
C GLY A 316 -5.05 -6.64 2.70
N SER A 317 -4.13 -5.68 2.82
CA SER A 317 -3.16 -5.66 3.93
C SER A 317 -3.75 -5.09 5.22
N THR A 318 -4.84 -4.33 5.11
CA THR A 318 -5.51 -3.61 6.21
C THR A 318 -6.87 -4.22 6.56
N TYR A 319 -7.31 -4.05 7.81
CA TYR A 319 -8.62 -4.50 8.29
C TYR A 319 -9.67 -3.38 8.08
N PRO A 320 -10.94 -3.70 7.71
CA PRO A 320 -11.60 -5.02 7.66
C PRO A 320 -11.50 -5.81 6.35
N GLU A 321 -10.93 -5.26 5.29
CA GLU A 321 -10.94 -5.87 3.94
C GLU A 321 -9.99 -7.06 3.82
N GLY A 322 -8.88 -7.04 4.56
CA GLY A 322 -7.75 -7.97 4.47
C GLY A 322 -7.82 -9.24 5.32
N ARG A 323 -9.01 -9.64 5.76
CA ARG A 323 -9.21 -10.73 6.72
C ARG A 323 -8.73 -12.08 6.18
N ARG A 324 -7.84 -12.72 6.93
CA ARG A 324 -7.29 -14.05 6.69
C ARG A 324 -7.15 -14.79 8.00
N LEU A 325 -7.30 -16.12 7.96
CA LEU A 325 -7.03 -16.97 9.11
C LEU A 325 -5.52 -16.95 9.41
N LEU A 326 -5.17 -16.56 10.63
CA LEU A 326 -3.78 -16.37 11.05
C LEU A 326 -2.99 -17.68 11.15
N GLY A 327 -3.68 -18.79 11.42
CA GLY A 327 -3.08 -20.10 11.67
C GLY A 327 -2.04 -20.06 12.81
N SER A 328 -1.04 -20.93 12.74
CA SER A 328 0.02 -21.03 13.78
C SER A 328 0.86 -19.76 14.01
N ALA A 329 0.69 -18.68 13.22
CA ALA A 329 1.32 -17.39 13.49
C ALA A 329 0.72 -16.68 14.73
N ILE A 330 -0.40 -17.16 15.28
CA ILE A 330 -0.96 -16.66 16.56
C ILE A 330 -0.14 -17.10 17.78
N LYS A 331 0.55 -18.25 17.70
CA LYS A 331 1.19 -18.91 18.85
C LYS A 331 2.13 -17.98 19.64
N PRO A 332 3.03 -17.21 19.00
CA PRO A 332 3.91 -16.30 19.73
C PRO A 332 3.20 -15.35 20.69
N PHE A 333 1.96 -14.92 20.42
CA PHE A 333 1.25 -14.00 21.30
C PHE A 333 0.90 -14.60 22.66
N TYR A 334 0.38 -15.82 22.72
CA TYR A 334 0.05 -16.44 24.01
C TYR A 334 1.26 -17.12 24.65
N TYR A 335 2.27 -17.51 23.88
CA TYR A 335 3.58 -17.85 24.45
C TYR A 335 4.22 -16.64 25.13
N TYR A 336 4.09 -15.45 24.54
CA TYR A 336 4.51 -14.19 25.16
C TYR A 336 3.76 -13.94 26.48
N LEU A 337 2.44 -14.12 26.49
CA LEU A 337 1.63 -14.02 27.71
C LEU A 337 2.07 -15.02 28.80
N ALA A 338 2.32 -16.28 28.44
CA ALA A 338 2.84 -17.27 29.39
C ALA A 338 4.18 -16.84 30.00
N ILE A 339 5.11 -16.34 29.17
CA ILE A 339 6.41 -15.86 29.65
C ILE A 339 6.23 -14.64 30.56
N LEU A 340 5.34 -13.70 30.22
CA LEU A 340 4.98 -12.57 31.09
C LEU A 340 4.46 -13.05 32.46
N GLU A 341 3.65 -14.10 32.49
CA GLU A 341 3.15 -14.76 33.70
C GLU A 341 4.22 -15.60 34.44
N GLY A 342 5.46 -15.65 33.94
CA GLY A 342 6.61 -16.26 34.58
C GLY A 342 6.86 -17.73 34.23
N TRP A 343 6.24 -18.24 33.17
CA TRP A 343 6.52 -19.58 32.68
C TRP A 343 7.91 -19.65 32.05
N SER A 344 8.69 -20.67 32.41
CA SER A 344 9.95 -20.99 31.73
C SER A 344 9.69 -21.56 30.34
N ILE A 345 10.54 -21.24 29.36
CA ILE A 345 10.53 -21.90 28.04
C ILE A 345 10.88 -23.39 28.12
N ASP A 346 11.40 -23.86 29.25
CA ASP A 346 11.66 -25.26 29.54
C ASP A 346 10.50 -25.92 30.31
N SER A 347 9.40 -25.19 30.56
CA SER A 347 8.19 -25.77 31.16
C SER A 347 7.65 -26.87 30.25
N GLU A 348 7.18 -27.94 30.87
CA GLU A 348 6.71 -29.14 30.19
C GLU A 348 5.26 -28.98 29.72
N LEU A 349 5.00 -29.44 28.50
CA LEU A 349 3.68 -29.49 27.86
C LEU A 349 3.43 -30.89 27.32
N VAL A 350 2.18 -31.34 27.43
CA VAL A 350 1.77 -32.66 26.96
C VAL A 350 1.45 -32.61 25.47
N ASP A 351 1.92 -33.62 24.76
CA ASP A 351 1.67 -33.90 23.35
C ASP A 351 1.02 -35.29 23.22
N LEU A 352 -0.25 -35.38 23.64
CA LEU A 352 -1.11 -36.58 23.56
C LEU A 352 -2.48 -36.21 22.95
N PRO A 353 -3.24 -37.18 22.41
CA PRO A 353 -4.59 -36.95 21.90
C PRO A 353 -5.46 -36.15 22.85
N LEU A 354 -6.06 -35.10 22.30
CA LEU A 354 -6.89 -34.16 23.03
C LEU A 354 -8.29 -34.14 22.42
N LYS A 355 -9.31 -34.04 23.26
CA LYS A 355 -10.69 -33.85 22.83
C LYS A 355 -11.36 -32.77 23.68
N ILE A 356 -11.76 -31.67 23.05
CA ILE A 356 -12.47 -30.57 23.71
C ILE A 356 -13.86 -30.45 23.11
N GLY A 357 -14.88 -30.91 23.83
CA GLY A 357 -16.22 -31.08 23.26
C GLY A 357 -16.16 -32.04 22.07
N ASP A 358 -16.59 -31.57 20.90
CA ASP A 358 -16.54 -32.33 19.64
C ASP A 358 -15.26 -32.12 18.83
N TRP A 359 -14.36 -31.25 19.29
CA TRP A 359 -13.14 -30.90 18.57
C TRP A 359 -11.94 -31.76 19.00
N THR A 360 -11.32 -32.44 18.04
CA THR A 360 -10.12 -33.27 18.22
C THR A 360 -8.96 -32.69 17.41
N PRO A 361 -8.17 -31.76 17.97
CA PRO A 361 -7.01 -31.22 17.26
C PRO A 361 -5.95 -32.31 17.01
N GLU A 362 -5.16 -32.11 15.95
CA GLU A 362 -4.05 -32.99 15.60
C GLU A 362 -2.80 -32.17 15.30
N ASN A 363 -1.62 -32.78 15.51
CA ASN A 363 -0.38 -32.25 14.97
C ASN A 363 -0.34 -32.40 13.45
N PHE A 364 0.43 -31.55 12.78
CA PHE A 364 0.53 -31.55 11.33
C PHE A 364 1.06 -32.88 10.77
N ASP A 365 2.01 -33.50 11.47
CA ASP A 365 2.59 -34.81 11.15
C ASP A 365 1.75 -35.99 11.70
N LYS A 366 0.64 -35.71 12.40
CA LYS A 366 -0.20 -36.67 13.13
C LYS A 366 0.54 -37.51 14.18
N GLY A 367 1.78 -37.13 14.50
CA GLY A 367 2.62 -37.78 15.50
C GLY A 367 2.47 -37.14 16.87
N TYR A 368 2.88 -37.87 17.91
CA TYR A 368 2.78 -37.45 19.31
C TYR A 368 4.10 -37.74 20.01
N ARG A 369 4.58 -36.79 20.80
CA ARG A 369 5.91 -36.81 21.43
C ARG A 369 5.86 -37.01 22.95
N GLY A 370 4.68 -37.17 23.54
CA GLY A 370 4.51 -37.36 24.97
C GLY A 370 4.70 -36.06 25.75
N ILE A 371 5.91 -35.80 26.26
CA ILE A 371 6.23 -34.55 26.96
C ILE A 371 7.24 -33.76 26.11
N VAL A 372 6.93 -32.49 25.88
CA VAL A 372 7.83 -31.56 25.17
C VAL A 372 7.93 -30.26 25.96
N THR A 373 9.02 -29.51 25.79
CA THR A 373 9.12 -28.18 26.40
C THR A 373 8.34 -27.14 25.60
N MET A 374 7.96 -26.03 26.23
CA MET A 374 7.43 -24.85 25.52
C MET A 374 8.34 -24.42 24.36
N ARG A 375 9.67 -24.44 24.56
CA ARG A 375 10.65 -24.15 23.52
C ARG A 375 10.48 -25.09 22.32
N GLN A 376 10.46 -26.40 22.55
CA GLN A 376 10.31 -27.38 21.47
C GLN A 376 8.96 -27.23 20.77
N ALA A 377 7.88 -27.05 21.54
CA ALA A 377 6.53 -26.86 21.00
C ALA A 377 6.43 -25.65 20.06
N LEU A 378 7.10 -24.54 20.37
CA LEU A 378 7.10 -23.36 19.49
C LEU A 378 8.03 -23.53 18.27
N VAL A 379 9.22 -24.09 18.47
CA VAL A 379 10.22 -24.33 17.40
C VAL A 379 9.69 -25.25 16.31
N ASP A 380 9.07 -26.36 16.71
CA ASP A 380 8.44 -27.33 15.80
C ASP A 380 7.00 -26.96 15.45
N SER A 381 6.46 -25.91 16.08
CA SER A 381 5.09 -25.43 15.88
C SER A 381 4.02 -26.49 16.16
N LEU A 382 4.21 -27.34 17.17
CA LEU A 382 3.30 -28.42 17.54
C LEU A 382 1.93 -27.86 17.95
N ASN A 383 0.85 -28.50 17.50
CA ASN A 383 -0.51 -28.02 17.72
C ASN A 383 -0.99 -28.38 19.12
N ILE A 384 -0.88 -29.65 19.50
CA ILE A 384 -1.44 -30.17 20.74
C ILE A 384 -0.83 -29.51 22.00
N PRO A 385 0.52 -29.44 22.17
CA PRO A 385 1.11 -28.71 23.28
C PRO A 385 0.68 -27.25 23.36
N SER A 386 0.50 -26.61 22.19
CA SER A 386 0.12 -25.21 22.14
C SER A 386 -1.34 -24.98 22.52
N VAL A 387 -2.25 -25.91 22.18
CA VAL A 387 -3.63 -25.91 22.69
C VAL A 387 -3.64 -26.12 24.20
N ASN A 388 -2.82 -27.04 24.71
CA ASN A 388 -2.67 -27.26 26.15
C ASN A 388 -2.18 -26.00 26.89
N LEU A 389 -1.18 -25.29 26.33
CA LEU A 389 -0.74 -24.03 26.89
C LEU A 389 -1.86 -22.98 26.87
N PHE A 390 -2.56 -22.85 25.74
CA PHE A 390 -3.66 -21.90 25.59
C PHE A 390 -4.78 -22.15 26.61
N MET A 391 -5.17 -23.41 26.83
CA MET A 391 -6.15 -23.80 27.85
C MET A 391 -5.69 -23.41 29.26
N GLN A 392 -4.43 -23.67 29.59
CA GLN A 392 -3.87 -23.36 30.91
C GLN A 392 -3.76 -21.86 31.19
N LEU A 393 -3.63 -21.03 30.16
CA LEU A 393 -3.70 -19.57 30.29
C LEU A 393 -5.14 -19.05 30.41
N GLY A 394 -6.13 -19.85 30.00
CA GLY A 394 -7.54 -19.48 29.92
C GLY A 394 -7.89 -18.73 28.63
N LYS A 395 -8.91 -19.21 27.91
CA LYS A 395 -9.34 -18.63 26.62
C LYS A 395 -9.67 -17.15 26.75
N GLU A 396 -10.43 -16.79 27.76
CA GLU A 396 -10.90 -15.42 28.01
C GLU A 396 -9.71 -14.48 28.26
N ASN A 397 -8.74 -14.90 29.08
CA ASN A 397 -7.52 -14.14 29.37
C ASN A 397 -6.68 -13.93 28.10
N VAL A 398 -6.50 -14.98 27.29
CA VAL A 398 -5.76 -14.86 26.02
C VAL A 398 -6.51 -13.93 25.04
N VAL A 399 -7.82 -14.09 24.88
CA VAL A 399 -8.62 -13.24 23.99
C VAL A 399 -8.58 -11.78 24.44
N GLU A 400 -8.70 -11.52 25.74
CA GLU A 400 -8.59 -10.18 26.30
C GLU A 400 -7.21 -9.57 26.05
N PHE A 401 -6.13 -10.35 26.24
CA PHE A 401 -4.77 -9.93 25.94
C PHE A 401 -4.60 -9.54 24.46
N LEU A 402 -5.09 -10.37 23.53
CA LEU A 402 -5.01 -10.10 22.09
C LEU A 402 -5.79 -8.83 21.69
N LYS A 403 -7.03 -8.67 22.18
CA LYS A 403 -7.91 -7.54 21.83
C LYS A 403 -7.51 -6.24 22.52
N ASN A 404 -7.27 -6.29 23.82
CA ASN A 404 -7.19 -5.09 24.66
C ASN A 404 -5.74 -4.64 24.86
N GLU A 405 -4.79 -5.56 24.97
CA GLU A 405 -3.38 -5.20 25.16
C GLU A 405 -2.63 -5.10 23.82
N LEU A 406 -2.74 -6.10 22.95
CA LEU A 406 -2.08 -6.08 21.63
C LEU A 406 -2.86 -5.30 20.56
N LYS A 407 -4.11 -4.91 20.86
CA LYS A 407 -4.98 -4.11 19.98
C LYS A 407 -5.20 -4.76 18.59
N ILE A 408 -5.27 -6.08 18.52
CA ILE A 408 -5.53 -6.80 17.27
C ILE A 408 -7.01 -6.64 16.91
N ALA A 409 -7.28 -5.96 15.80
CA ALA A 409 -8.59 -5.95 15.17
C ALA A 409 -8.78 -7.24 14.36
N GLY A 410 -9.95 -7.86 14.49
CA GLY A 410 -10.24 -9.12 13.83
C GLY A 410 -11.58 -9.70 14.23
N HIS A 411 -11.96 -10.76 13.55
CA HIS A 411 -13.10 -11.58 13.93
C HIS A 411 -12.60 -12.75 14.80
N TYR A 412 -13.00 -12.75 16.06
CA TYR A 412 -12.57 -13.73 17.06
C TYR A 412 -13.62 -14.83 17.17
N PRO A 413 -13.27 -16.10 16.95
CA PRO A 413 -14.19 -17.19 17.18
C PRO A 413 -14.42 -17.41 18.68
N GLU A 414 -15.59 -17.94 19.03
CA GLU A 414 -15.99 -18.17 20.41
C GLU A 414 -15.48 -19.50 20.97
N ASP A 415 -15.01 -20.40 20.11
CA ASP A 415 -14.54 -21.74 20.46
C ASP A 415 -13.01 -21.81 20.68
N MET A 416 -12.52 -23.01 20.99
CA MET A 416 -11.09 -23.26 21.28
C MET A 416 -10.20 -23.33 20.03
N THR A 417 -10.77 -23.29 18.82
CA THR A 417 -9.99 -23.35 17.59
C THR A 417 -9.08 -22.12 17.41
N ILE A 418 -9.40 -21.02 18.10
CA ILE A 418 -8.57 -19.81 18.15
C ILE A 418 -7.12 -20.14 18.57
N ALA A 419 -6.92 -21.15 19.43
CA ALA A 419 -5.59 -21.59 19.86
C ALA A 419 -4.67 -21.99 18.68
N LEU A 420 -5.26 -22.43 17.56
CA LEU A 420 -4.58 -22.79 16.31
C LEU A 420 -4.72 -21.72 15.21
N GLY A 421 -5.29 -20.56 15.53
CA GLY A 421 -5.28 -19.38 14.68
C GLY A 421 -6.46 -19.26 13.71
N THR A 422 -7.66 -19.68 14.13
CA THR A 422 -8.90 -19.36 13.42
C THR A 422 -9.37 -17.90 13.60
N LEU A 423 -8.57 -17.08 14.30
CA LEU A 423 -8.71 -15.61 14.29
C LEU A 423 -8.53 -15.08 12.86
N GLU A 424 -9.56 -14.40 12.34
CA GLU A 424 -9.49 -13.71 11.06
C GLU A 424 -9.04 -12.25 11.27
N THR A 425 -7.87 -11.89 10.72
CA THR A 425 -7.29 -10.55 10.86
C THR A 425 -6.49 -10.18 9.61
N ALA A 426 -5.90 -8.98 9.57
CA ALA A 426 -5.14 -8.47 8.43
C ALA A 426 -3.62 -8.40 8.72
N PRO A 427 -2.75 -8.45 7.70
CA PRO A 427 -1.29 -8.35 7.88
C PRO A 427 -0.82 -7.15 8.74
N GLU A 428 -1.37 -5.96 8.53
CA GLU A 428 -1.01 -4.75 9.31
C GLU A 428 -1.30 -4.94 10.81
N GLU A 429 -2.40 -5.62 11.15
CA GLU A 429 -2.79 -5.92 12.53
C GLU A 429 -1.87 -6.94 13.20
N VAL A 430 -1.43 -7.95 12.44
CA VAL A 430 -0.45 -8.94 12.89
C VAL A 430 0.90 -8.27 13.14
N LEU A 431 1.36 -7.44 12.21
CA LEU A 431 2.61 -6.70 12.34
C LEU A 431 2.58 -5.73 13.52
N LYS A 432 1.48 -4.97 13.69
CA LYS A 432 1.26 -4.12 14.85
C LYS A 432 1.42 -4.89 16.16
N ALA A 433 0.83 -6.07 16.28
CA ALA A 433 0.97 -6.87 17.49
C ALA A 433 2.37 -7.50 17.66
N TYR A 434 2.99 -7.97 16.57
CA TYR A 434 4.37 -8.45 16.59
C TYR A 434 5.35 -7.33 16.97
N SER A 435 5.08 -6.06 16.63
CA SER A 435 5.94 -4.94 16.98
C SER A 435 6.18 -4.86 18.49
N ALA A 436 5.14 -5.11 19.30
CA ALA A 436 5.26 -5.15 20.75
C ALA A 436 6.21 -6.26 21.24
N ILE A 437 6.30 -7.40 20.54
CA ILE A 437 7.28 -8.44 20.88
C ILE A 437 8.70 -7.96 20.52
N PHE A 438 8.88 -7.29 19.38
CA PHE A 438 10.20 -6.88 18.89
C PHE A 438 10.78 -5.63 19.56
N ASN A 439 9.94 -4.73 20.06
CA ASN A 439 10.33 -3.46 20.68
C ASN A 439 10.23 -3.44 22.22
N GLY A 440 9.86 -4.56 22.84
CA GLY A 440 9.80 -4.67 24.31
C GLY A 440 8.50 -4.19 24.94
N GLY A 441 7.38 -4.34 24.23
CA GLY A 441 6.02 -4.25 24.78
C GLY A 441 5.19 -3.08 24.29
N VAL A 442 5.66 -2.27 23.34
CA VAL A 442 4.96 -1.07 22.88
C VAL A 442 4.16 -1.38 21.61
N VAL A 443 2.86 -1.12 21.64
CA VAL A 443 1.99 -1.27 20.47
C VAL A 443 1.88 0.09 19.78
N LEU A 444 2.41 0.20 18.55
CA LEU A 444 2.45 1.42 17.76
C LEU A 444 1.40 1.38 16.64
N GLN A 445 0.82 2.53 16.29
CA GLN A 445 -0.03 2.66 15.12
C GLN A 445 0.84 2.66 13.84
N PRO A 446 0.62 1.73 12.89
CA PRO A 446 1.29 1.79 11.60
C PRO A 446 0.89 3.04 10.82
N TYR A 447 1.87 3.70 10.19
CA TYR A 447 1.67 4.91 9.39
C TYR A 447 2.50 4.89 8.09
N ILE A 448 1.89 5.35 7.00
CA ILE A 448 2.53 5.41 5.68
C ILE A 448 2.94 6.83 5.29
N VAL A 449 2.25 7.87 5.78
CA VAL A 449 2.53 9.27 5.46
C VAL A 449 3.58 9.79 6.43
N LYS A 450 4.81 10.00 5.95
CA LYS A 450 5.91 10.51 6.76
C LYS A 450 5.85 12.03 6.91
N ARG A 451 5.61 12.73 5.79
CA ARG A 451 5.73 14.19 5.74
C ARG A 451 4.96 14.77 4.57
N ILE A 452 4.39 15.96 4.74
CA ILE A 452 3.69 16.69 3.68
C ILE A 452 4.33 18.07 3.54
N GLU A 453 4.73 18.43 2.32
CA GLU A 453 5.20 19.78 1.96
C GLU A 453 4.21 20.48 1.04
N ASP A 454 4.02 21.79 1.25
CA ASP A 454 3.30 22.66 0.33
C ASP A 454 4.12 22.97 -0.96
N MET A 455 3.53 23.73 -1.88
CA MET A 455 4.21 24.15 -3.12
C MET A 455 5.47 25.00 -2.89
N ASN A 456 5.59 25.65 -1.74
CA ASN A 456 6.73 26.49 -1.37
C ASN A 456 7.84 25.69 -0.67
N GLY A 457 7.66 24.36 -0.52
CA GLY A 457 8.59 23.49 0.19
C GLY A 457 8.49 23.60 1.72
N ARG A 458 7.45 24.24 2.26
CA ARG A 458 7.22 24.30 3.72
C ARG A 458 6.59 23.00 4.18
N THR A 459 7.18 22.38 5.21
CA THR A 459 6.61 21.19 5.84
C THR A 459 5.37 21.60 6.64
N ILE A 460 4.21 21.08 6.26
CA ILE A 460 2.93 21.35 6.94
C ILE A 460 2.49 20.19 7.85
N TYR A 461 3.09 19.02 7.66
CA TYR A 461 2.89 17.83 8.48
C TYR A 461 4.16 17.00 8.50
N GLU A 462 4.50 16.48 9.67
CA GLU A 462 5.53 15.47 9.86
C GLU A 462 5.03 14.46 10.90
N ALA A 463 5.14 13.18 10.57
CA ALA A 463 4.62 12.11 11.39
C ALA A 463 5.50 11.87 12.63
N SER A 464 4.84 11.57 13.74
CA SER A 464 5.47 11.10 14.97
C SER A 464 4.86 9.75 15.37
N PRO A 465 5.66 8.80 15.90
CA PRO A 465 5.15 7.51 16.38
C PRO A 465 3.99 7.67 17.35
N LYS A 466 2.86 7.02 17.07
CA LYS A 466 1.67 7.05 17.94
C LYS A 466 1.56 5.74 18.72
N VAL A 467 1.76 5.83 20.04
CA VAL A 467 1.58 4.71 20.97
C VAL A 467 0.08 4.45 21.16
N LEU A 468 -0.37 3.25 20.83
CA LEU A 468 -1.74 2.81 21.05
C LEU A 468 -1.92 2.13 22.41
N ASN A 469 -0.89 1.39 22.84
CA ASN A 469 -0.88 0.74 24.14
C ASN A 469 0.55 0.33 24.55
N VAL A 470 0.74 0.05 25.84
CA VAL A 470 1.92 -0.64 26.37
C VAL A 470 1.46 -1.90 27.08
N VAL A 471 2.06 -3.04 26.75
CA VAL A 471 1.78 -4.34 27.37
C VAL A 471 2.06 -4.27 28.86
N LYS A 472 1.15 -4.80 29.68
CA LYS A 472 1.27 -4.74 31.13
C LYS A 472 2.34 -5.70 31.62
N ALA A 473 3.21 -5.21 32.50
CA ALA A 473 4.11 -6.06 33.27
C ALA A 473 3.29 -7.01 34.15
N ARG A 474 3.79 -8.24 34.28
CA ARG A 474 3.22 -9.29 35.14
C ARG A 474 4.32 -9.79 36.07
N ARG A 475 4.68 -11.08 36.01
CA ARG A 475 5.87 -11.59 36.73
C ARG A 475 7.15 -11.11 36.07
N LEU A 476 7.15 -11.00 34.73
CA LEU A 476 8.20 -10.37 33.96
C LEU A 476 7.75 -9.02 33.42
N SER A 477 8.71 -8.14 33.17
CA SER A 477 8.49 -6.99 32.31
C SER A 477 8.31 -7.43 30.84
N PRO A 478 7.59 -6.62 30.03
CA PRO A 478 7.46 -6.85 28.59
C PRO A 478 8.81 -7.02 27.89
N MET A 479 9.80 -6.20 28.27
CA MET A 479 11.14 -6.24 27.72
C MET A 479 11.83 -7.60 27.96
N GLU A 480 11.77 -8.15 29.18
CA GLU A 480 12.36 -9.45 29.51
C GLU A 480 11.66 -10.59 28.76
N ALA A 481 10.32 -10.56 28.74
CA ALA A 481 9.53 -11.57 28.04
C ALA A 481 9.79 -11.56 26.53
N SER A 482 9.95 -10.37 25.93
CA SER A 482 10.32 -10.18 24.53
C SER A 482 11.67 -10.83 24.22
N MET A 483 12.67 -10.65 25.07
CA MET A 483 14.00 -11.25 24.85
C MET A 483 13.97 -12.77 24.88
N VAL A 484 13.25 -13.35 25.85
CA VAL A 484 13.09 -14.80 25.95
C VAL A 484 12.39 -15.34 24.70
N LEU A 485 11.28 -14.73 24.31
CA LEU A 485 10.50 -15.18 23.16
C LEU A 485 11.25 -15.02 21.84
N LEU A 486 11.91 -13.89 21.61
CA LEU A 486 12.68 -13.64 20.38
C LEU A 486 13.83 -14.64 20.21
N ASN A 487 14.46 -15.08 21.31
CA ASN A 487 15.48 -16.14 21.25
C ASN A 487 14.88 -17.48 20.79
N VAL A 488 13.69 -17.85 21.27
CA VAL A 488 13.00 -19.07 20.80
C VAL A 488 12.55 -18.92 19.35
N MET A 489 12.03 -17.76 18.97
CA MET A 489 11.63 -17.46 17.58
C MET A 489 12.82 -17.41 16.61
N ARG A 490 14.02 -17.09 17.09
CA ARG A 490 15.26 -17.27 16.31
C ARG A 490 15.49 -18.74 16.00
N GLU A 491 15.31 -19.63 16.98
CA GLU A 491 15.45 -21.07 16.77
C GLU A 491 14.41 -21.64 15.80
N VAL A 492 13.20 -21.07 15.71
CA VAL A 492 12.23 -21.42 14.67
C VAL A 492 12.82 -21.24 13.26
N VAL A 493 13.62 -20.19 13.05
CA VAL A 493 14.27 -19.89 11.77
C VAL A 493 15.62 -20.62 11.63
N GLU A 494 16.32 -20.90 12.72
CA GLU A 494 17.60 -21.62 12.68
C GLU A 494 17.42 -23.12 12.50
N ARG A 495 16.44 -23.76 13.13
CA ARG A 495 16.29 -25.23 13.13
C ARG A 495 14.85 -25.74 13.06
N GLY A 496 13.86 -24.86 13.17
CA GLY A 496 12.44 -25.22 13.17
C GLY A 496 11.74 -25.06 11.82
N THR A 497 10.43 -24.82 11.89
CA THR A 497 9.57 -24.72 10.69
C THR A 497 9.89 -23.55 9.75
N GLY A 498 10.61 -22.54 10.25
CA GLY A 498 10.98 -21.32 9.52
C GLY A 498 12.33 -21.41 8.82
N VAL A 499 12.97 -22.59 8.74
CA VAL A 499 14.36 -22.74 8.27
C VAL A 499 14.67 -22.12 6.90
N ARG A 500 13.68 -22.05 6.00
CA ARG A 500 13.82 -21.44 4.67
C ARG A 500 13.84 -19.92 4.67
N ALA A 501 13.54 -19.28 5.81
CA ALA A 501 13.70 -17.85 6.02
C ALA A 501 15.09 -17.45 6.54
N ARG A 502 15.98 -18.42 6.81
CA ARG A 502 17.29 -18.17 7.43
C ARG A 502 18.11 -17.15 6.63
N GLN A 503 18.64 -16.15 7.34
CA GLN A 503 19.51 -15.10 6.81
C GLN A 503 20.94 -15.25 7.30
N ARG A 504 21.87 -14.47 6.72
CA ARG A 504 23.25 -14.36 7.20
C ARG A 504 23.35 -13.66 8.56
N VAL A 505 22.42 -12.76 8.83
CA VAL A 505 22.28 -12.09 10.13
C VAL A 505 21.17 -12.76 10.94
N PRO A 506 21.25 -12.76 12.28
CA PRO A 506 20.22 -13.35 13.13
C PRO A 506 18.87 -12.65 12.93
N VAL A 507 17.82 -13.44 12.69
CA VAL A 507 16.43 -12.99 12.57
C VAL A 507 15.52 -13.91 13.39
N ALA A 508 14.41 -13.38 13.88
CA ALA A 508 13.38 -14.14 14.57
C ALA A 508 12.11 -14.18 13.75
N GLY A 509 11.37 -15.29 13.76
CA GLY A 509 10.14 -15.39 13.00
C GLY A 509 9.28 -16.59 13.36
N LYS A 510 8.11 -16.66 12.74
CA LYS A 510 7.14 -17.74 12.92
C LYS A 510 6.41 -18.03 11.62
N THR A 511 6.23 -19.31 11.32
CA THR A 511 5.33 -19.77 10.25
C THR A 511 3.89 -19.86 10.76
N GLY A 512 2.94 -19.54 9.88
CA GLY A 512 1.53 -19.86 10.03
C GLY A 512 1.05 -20.68 8.83
N THR A 513 0.16 -21.62 9.09
CA THR A 513 -0.51 -22.42 8.06
C THR A 513 -1.98 -22.49 8.46
N SER A 514 -2.86 -22.12 7.53
CA SER A 514 -4.32 -22.28 7.65
C SER A 514 -4.85 -22.91 6.35
N LEU A 515 -6.16 -23.13 6.27
CA LEU A 515 -6.79 -23.78 5.10
C LEU A 515 -6.56 -23.02 3.78
N LYS A 516 -6.46 -21.69 3.84
CA LYS A 516 -6.42 -20.81 2.66
C LYS A 516 -5.25 -19.83 2.62
N THR A 517 -4.41 -19.83 3.66
CA THR A 517 -3.30 -18.88 3.74
C THR A 517 -2.08 -19.52 4.41
N ALA A 518 -0.94 -19.38 3.73
CA ALA A 518 0.38 -19.63 4.29
C ALA A 518 1.02 -18.31 4.75
N TRP A 519 1.51 -18.28 5.99
CA TRP A 519 2.13 -17.11 6.58
C TRP A 519 3.60 -17.35 6.92
N PHE A 520 4.39 -16.31 6.80
CA PHE A 520 5.61 -16.13 7.55
C PHE A 520 5.68 -14.70 8.09
N VAL A 521 5.88 -14.56 9.39
CA VAL A 521 6.04 -13.26 10.05
C VAL A 521 7.37 -13.27 10.79
N GLY A 522 8.25 -12.32 10.50
CA GLY A 522 9.57 -12.27 11.12
C GLY A 522 10.39 -11.06 10.72
N GLY A 523 11.55 -10.92 11.35
CA GLY A 523 12.45 -9.79 11.17
C GLY A 523 13.44 -9.66 12.31
N ASP A 524 13.79 -8.40 12.59
CA ASP A 524 14.67 -7.97 13.66
C ASP A 524 14.16 -6.62 14.24
N GLN A 525 15.01 -5.86 14.93
CA GLN A 525 14.62 -4.55 15.47
C GLN A 525 14.68 -3.39 14.47
N ASN A 526 15.11 -3.62 13.23
CA ASN A 526 15.06 -2.61 12.16
C ASN A 526 13.78 -2.76 11.33
N PHE A 527 13.28 -3.98 11.15
CA PHE A 527 12.02 -4.24 10.48
C PHE A 527 11.39 -5.54 10.97
N ILE A 528 10.07 -5.60 10.89
CA ILE A 528 9.31 -6.85 10.89
C ILE A 528 8.47 -6.90 9.62
N MET A 529 8.39 -8.08 9.02
CA MET A 529 7.70 -8.29 7.74
C MET A 529 6.80 -9.52 7.82
N ALA A 530 5.59 -9.36 7.30
CA ALA A 530 4.60 -10.42 7.15
C ALA A 530 4.44 -10.72 5.66
N VAL A 531 4.60 -11.99 5.30
CA VAL A 531 4.26 -12.53 3.99
C VAL A 531 3.08 -13.46 4.17
N ALA A 532 1.97 -13.16 3.51
CA ALA A 532 0.79 -14.01 3.40
C ALA A 532 0.65 -14.47 1.94
N VAL A 533 0.50 -15.76 1.73
CA VAL A 533 0.26 -16.36 0.42
C VAL A 533 -1.11 -17.02 0.45
N ASP A 534 -2.03 -16.53 -0.37
CA ASP A 534 -3.40 -17.03 -0.46
C ASP A 534 -3.49 -18.18 -1.48
N GLY A 535 -4.12 -19.28 -1.07
CA GLY A 535 -4.28 -20.49 -1.87
C GLY A 535 -4.58 -21.71 -0.99
N GLU A 536 -4.93 -22.83 -1.61
CA GLU A 536 -5.26 -24.09 -0.93
C GLU A 536 -3.99 -24.94 -0.69
N ASP A 537 -4.00 -25.72 0.38
CA ASP A 537 -2.92 -26.66 0.75
C ASP A 537 -1.52 -26.03 0.87
N LEU A 538 -1.44 -24.73 1.17
CA LEU A 538 -0.20 -24.01 1.29
C LEU A 538 0.41 -24.13 2.70
N VAL A 539 1.70 -24.45 2.77
CA VAL A 539 2.47 -24.48 4.02
C VAL A 539 3.33 -23.22 4.18
N GLY A 540 3.23 -22.53 5.32
CA GLY A 540 3.98 -21.29 5.63
C GLY A 540 5.49 -21.39 5.42
N GLY A 541 6.12 -22.44 5.94
CA GLY A 541 7.57 -22.68 5.79
C GLY A 541 8.01 -23.00 4.36
N VAL A 542 7.10 -23.41 3.49
CA VAL A 542 7.39 -23.83 2.10
C VAL A 542 7.09 -22.72 1.11
N HIS A 543 6.01 -21.97 1.31
CA HIS A 543 5.50 -21.01 0.33
C HIS A 543 5.72 -19.55 0.73
N ALA A 544 5.57 -19.21 2.02
CA ALA A 544 5.74 -17.84 2.50
C ALA A 544 7.18 -17.51 2.93
N ALA A 545 7.82 -18.42 3.68
CA ALA A 545 9.17 -18.21 4.21
C ALA A 545 10.24 -17.97 3.12
N PRO A 546 10.24 -18.66 1.95
CA PRO A 546 11.20 -18.37 0.89
C PRO A 546 11.00 -16.99 0.23
N ILE A 547 9.75 -16.56 0.04
CA ILE A 547 9.45 -15.22 -0.48
C ILE A 547 9.98 -14.16 0.47
N TRP A 548 9.70 -14.33 1.77
CA TRP A 548 10.25 -13.47 2.82
C TRP A 548 11.78 -13.42 2.76
N SER A 549 12.44 -14.58 2.64
CA SER A 549 13.90 -14.68 2.56
C SER A 549 14.48 -13.92 1.39
N GLN A 550 13.85 -14.04 0.21
CA GLN A 550 14.27 -13.37 -1.01
C GLN A 550 14.17 -11.84 -0.88
N LEU A 551 13.06 -11.33 -0.34
CA LEU A 551 12.87 -9.90 -0.15
C LEU A 551 13.87 -9.32 0.85
N VAL A 552 14.08 -10.01 1.98
CA VAL A 552 14.99 -9.58 3.03
C VAL A 552 16.46 -9.61 2.58
N SER A 553 16.83 -10.58 1.75
CA SER A 553 18.18 -10.64 1.16
C SER A 553 18.52 -9.41 0.31
N ASN A 554 17.50 -8.77 -0.30
CA ASN A 554 17.67 -7.59 -1.14
C ASN A 554 17.69 -6.26 -0.34
N TYR A 555 17.34 -6.28 0.95
CA TYR A 555 17.20 -5.07 1.76
C TYR A 555 18.54 -4.52 2.31
N ASN A 556 19.62 -5.31 2.24
CA ASN A 556 20.98 -4.94 2.68
C ASN A 556 21.05 -4.20 4.03
N TYR A 557 20.80 -4.91 5.13
CA TYR A 557 20.85 -4.38 6.50
C TYR A 557 21.84 -5.18 7.37
N LEU A 558 22.35 -4.56 8.44
CA LEU A 558 23.40 -5.13 9.30
C LEU A 558 22.90 -6.11 10.37
N GLY A 559 21.59 -6.33 10.47
CA GLY A 559 20.97 -7.14 11.52
C GLY A 559 21.03 -6.49 12.90
N LYS A 560 19.88 -6.32 13.55
CA LYS A 560 19.78 -5.77 14.91
C LYS A 560 18.85 -6.64 15.75
N MET A 561 19.41 -7.67 16.37
CA MET A 561 18.72 -8.41 17.41
C MET A 561 19.09 -7.83 18.79
N PRO A 562 18.15 -7.83 19.75
CA PRO A 562 18.43 -7.38 21.09
C PRO A 562 19.55 -8.23 21.70
N LYS A 563 20.70 -7.61 22.01
CA LYS A 563 21.83 -8.21 22.73
C LYS A 563 21.76 -7.82 24.21
N TRP A 564 20.88 -8.44 24.97
CA TRP A 564 20.72 -8.15 26.39
C TRP A 564 20.94 -9.43 27.18
N LYS A 565 21.88 -9.42 28.14
CA LYS A 565 22.05 -10.53 29.07
C LYS A 565 21.01 -10.38 30.17
N VAL A 566 20.00 -11.23 30.19
CA VAL A 566 19.04 -11.26 31.30
C VAL A 566 19.18 -12.57 32.05
N GLN A 567 19.50 -12.49 33.34
CA GLN A 567 19.27 -13.59 34.28
C GLN A 567 17.83 -13.43 34.80
N VAL A 568 16.85 -14.00 34.09
CA VAL A 568 15.48 -14.05 34.59
C VAL A 568 15.30 -15.31 35.42
N SER A 569 14.79 -15.17 36.64
CA SER A 569 14.31 -16.30 37.43
C SER A 569 12.94 -16.73 36.92
N LEU A 570 12.91 -17.74 36.05
CA LEU A 570 11.67 -18.35 35.55
C LEU A 570 11.31 -19.58 36.38
N SER A 571 10.02 -19.79 36.63
CA SER A 571 9.55 -21.04 37.25
C SER A 571 9.31 -22.08 36.16
N THR A 572 10.06 -23.18 36.19
CA THR A 572 9.75 -24.36 35.38
C THR A 572 8.54 -25.06 35.97
N LYS A 573 7.44 -25.13 35.21
CA LYS A 573 6.29 -25.95 35.60
C LYS A 573 6.53 -27.38 35.12
N THR A 574 6.69 -28.30 36.07
CA THR A 574 6.89 -29.74 35.83
C THR A 574 5.69 -30.58 36.24
N THR A 575 4.80 -30.05 37.08
CA THR A 575 3.52 -30.68 37.44
C THR A 575 2.47 -30.33 36.39
N LEU A 576 1.84 -31.37 35.82
CA LEU A 576 0.80 -31.24 34.81
C LEU A 576 -0.57 -31.11 35.49
N PRO A 577 -1.34 -30.02 35.25
CA PRO A 577 -2.70 -29.89 35.77
C PRO A 577 -3.68 -30.82 35.01
N SER A 578 -4.98 -30.75 35.32
CA SER A 578 -6.03 -31.54 34.67
C SER A 578 -5.90 -31.55 33.14
N LEU A 579 -5.81 -32.72 32.53
CA LEU A 579 -5.68 -32.91 31.08
C LEU A 579 -7.03 -33.32 30.48
N THR A 580 -7.44 -32.69 29.39
CA THR A 580 -8.63 -33.10 28.61
C THR A 580 -8.22 -34.05 27.49
N LEU A 581 -7.86 -35.28 27.86
CA LEU A 581 -7.37 -36.29 26.92
C LEU A 581 -8.50 -36.98 26.15
N ASP A 582 -8.25 -37.34 24.89
CA ASP A 582 -9.11 -38.24 24.12
C ASP A 582 -8.84 -39.69 24.55
N VAL A 583 -9.55 -40.12 25.59
CA VAL A 583 -9.36 -41.43 26.23
C VAL A 583 -9.65 -42.58 25.27
N ASP A 584 -10.66 -42.45 24.40
CA ASP A 584 -11.02 -43.50 23.44
C ASP A 584 -9.87 -43.70 22.43
N ARG A 585 -9.33 -42.61 21.91
CA ARG A 585 -8.19 -42.64 20.98
C ARG A 585 -6.89 -43.13 21.64
N LEU A 586 -6.67 -42.77 22.91
CA LEU A 586 -5.54 -43.28 23.69
C LEU A 586 -5.60 -44.81 23.88
N VAL A 587 -6.78 -45.33 24.23
CA VAL A 587 -6.99 -46.78 24.38
C VAL A 587 -6.74 -47.50 23.06
N GLN A 588 -7.27 -46.97 21.95
CA GLN A 588 -7.03 -47.51 20.62
C GLN A 588 -5.52 -47.59 20.31
N TRP A 589 -4.74 -46.55 20.62
CA TRP A 589 -3.31 -46.54 20.33
C TRP A 589 -2.45 -47.42 21.21
N LEU A 590 -2.83 -47.60 22.47
CA LEU A 590 -2.20 -48.59 23.33
C LEU A 590 -2.41 -50.00 22.76
N GLN A 591 -3.58 -50.28 22.19
CA GLN A 591 -3.89 -51.56 21.55
C GLN A 591 -3.18 -51.75 20.21
N GLU A 592 -3.06 -50.69 19.40
CA GLU A 592 -2.35 -50.69 18.12
C GLU A 592 -0.81 -50.66 18.28
N GLY A 593 -0.30 -50.40 19.48
CA GLY A 593 1.14 -50.26 19.77
C GLY A 593 1.75 -48.92 19.34
N THR A 594 0.93 -47.97 18.90
CA THR A 594 1.33 -46.61 18.49
C THR A 594 1.81 -45.76 19.66
N LEU A 595 1.27 -46.02 20.87
CA LEU A 595 1.72 -45.43 22.13
C LEU A 595 2.16 -46.55 23.07
N SER A 596 3.36 -46.46 23.63
CA SER A 596 3.79 -47.43 24.65
C SER A 596 3.14 -47.12 25.99
N ILE A 597 2.76 -48.17 26.72
CA ILE A 597 2.21 -48.01 28.06
C ILE A 597 3.20 -47.29 29.00
N ASP A 598 4.51 -47.52 28.83
CA ASP A 598 5.53 -46.89 29.67
C ASP A 598 5.65 -45.37 29.45
N ALA A 599 5.46 -44.90 28.21
CA ALA A 599 5.38 -43.47 27.91
C ALA A 599 4.14 -42.83 28.56
N LEU A 600 3.00 -43.54 28.54
CA LEU A 600 1.78 -43.06 29.19
C LEU A 600 1.91 -43.06 30.72
N VAL A 601 2.55 -44.07 31.30
CA VAL A 601 2.89 -44.12 32.73
C VAL A 601 3.79 -42.96 33.12
N GLU A 602 4.78 -42.61 32.31
CA GLU A 602 5.65 -41.47 32.60
C GLU A 602 4.86 -40.16 32.70
N ILE A 603 3.93 -39.92 31.77
CA ILE A 603 3.10 -38.71 31.75
C ILE A 603 2.13 -38.69 32.93
N THR A 604 1.39 -39.78 33.11
CA THR A 604 0.33 -39.88 34.12
C THR A 604 0.87 -39.90 35.55
N SER A 605 2.09 -40.41 35.76
CA SER A 605 2.76 -40.35 37.07
C SER A 605 3.06 -38.94 37.57
N ARG A 606 3.09 -37.95 36.65
CA ARG A 606 3.36 -36.53 36.95
C ARG A 606 2.10 -35.68 37.07
N LEU A 607 0.91 -36.27 36.88
CA LEU A 607 -0.37 -35.60 37.10
C LEU A 607 -0.59 -35.36 38.59
N ASP A 608 -1.28 -34.26 38.91
CA ASP A 608 -1.80 -34.09 40.26
C ASP A 608 -2.75 -35.25 40.64
N SER A 609 -2.98 -35.44 41.94
CA SER A 609 -3.74 -36.61 42.42
C SER A 609 -5.19 -36.63 41.92
N SER A 610 -5.82 -35.47 41.72
CA SER A 610 -7.20 -35.39 41.22
C SER A 610 -7.24 -35.76 39.75
N ALA A 611 -6.38 -35.14 38.94
CA ALA A 611 -6.28 -35.39 37.51
C ALA A 611 -5.89 -36.84 37.21
N LEU A 612 -5.02 -37.45 38.02
CA LEU A 612 -4.68 -38.86 37.89
C LEU A 612 -5.88 -39.76 38.18
N LEU A 613 -6.66 -39.47 39.23
CA LEU A 613 -7.84 -40.24 39.57
C LEU A 613 -8.89 -40.17 38.45
N ASP A 614 -9.18 -38.96 37.96
CA ASP A 614 -10.13 -38.74 36.87
C ASP A 614 -9.69 -39.47 35.59
N PHE A 615 -8.39 -39.41 35.26
CA PHE A 615 -7.82 -40.12 34.13
C PHE A 615 -7.96 -41.64 34.27
N LEU A 616 -7.58 -42.21 35.41
CA LEU A 616 -7.67 -43.66 35.64
C LEU A 616 -9.13 -44.14 35.65
N SER A 617 -10.05 -43.36 36.23
CA SER A 617 -11.48 -43.65 36.18
C SER A 617 -11.98 -43.67 34.73
N SER A 618 -11.57 -42.68 33.94
CA SER A 618 -11.96 -42.59 32.54
C SER A 618 -11.42 -43.77 31.73
N ILE A 619 -10.14 -44.15 31.88
CA ILE A 619 -9.59 -45.34 31.21
C ILE A 619 -10.31 -46.61 31.66
N ASN A 620 -10.63 -46.73 32.96
CA ASN A 620 -11.29 -47.92 33.52
C ASN A 620 -12.68 -48.15 32.91
N GLU A 621 -13.42 -47.10 32.58
CA GLU A 621 -14.71 -47.23 31.89
C GLU A 621 -14.58 -47.82 30.47
N ARG A 622 -13.46 -47.59 29.78
CA ARG A 622 -13.24 -48.06 28.39
C ARG A 622 -12.48 -49.39 28.34
N SER A 623 -11.47 -49.53 29.20
CA SER A 623 -10.62 -50.71 29.31
C SER A 623 -10.15 -50.93 30.75
N PRO A 624 -10.90 -51.71 31.55
CA PRO A 624 -10.53 -52.03 32.92
C PRO A 624 -9.16 -52.70 33.05
N GLN A 625 -8.78 -53.53 32.07
CA GLN A 625 -7.49 -54.22 32.05
C GLN A 625 -6.32 -53.22 31.90
N LEU A 626 -6.42 -52.28 30.97
CA LEU A 626 -5.40 -51.25 30.78
C LEU A 626 -5.32 -50.30 31.98
N ALA A 627 -6.47 -49.93 32.58
CA ALA A 627 -6.49 -49.10 33.78
C ALA A 627 -5.74 -49.78 34.94
N LYS A 628 -5.96 -51.08 35.15
CA LYS A 628 -5.26 -51.86 36.17
C LYS A 628 -3.76 -51.92 35.89
N GLU A 629 -3.35 -52.19 34.66
CA GLU A 629 -1.93 -52.25 34.29
C GLU A 629 -1.22 -50.90 34.47
N LEU A 630 -1.86 -49.81 34.04
CA LEU A 630 -1.39 -48.44 34.25
C LEU A 630 -1.23 -48.13 35.74
N TRP A 631 -2.24 -48.45 36.56
CA TRP A 631 -2.20 -48.22 38.00
C TRP A 631 -1.02 -48.93 38.68
N GLU A 632 -0.81 -50.22 38.40
CA GLU A 632 0.30 -50.98 38.99
C GLU A 632 1.66 -50.35 38.64
N LYS A 633 1.84 -49.92 37.38
CA LYS A 633 3.09 -49.26 36.94
C LYS A 633 3.26 -47.86 37.56
N ILE A 634 2.20 -47.05 37.63
CA ILE A 634 2.24 -45.69 38.20
C ILE A 634 2.54 -45.75 39.71
N LYS A 635 1.95 -46.72 40.42
CA LYS A 635 2.15 -46.91 41.86
C LYS A 635 3.62 -47.11 42.23
N LEU A 636 4.40 -47.73 41.34
CA LEU A 636 5.84 -47.95 41.52
C LEU A 636 6.70 -46.71 41.20
N LYS A 637 6.21 -45.78 40.37
CA LYS A 637 6.96 -44.59 39.95
C LYS A 637 6.69 -43.34 40.79
N ARG A 638 5.50 -43.24 41.40
CA ARG A 638 5.08 -42.05 42.15
C ARG A 638 5.29 -42.24 43.65
N SER A 639 5.86 -41.24 44.33
CA SER A 639 5.79 -41.14 45.80
C SER A 639 4.42 -40.60 46.19
N TRP A 640 3.68 -41.36 46.99
CA TRP A 640 2.29 -41.09 47.36
C TRP A 640 2.16 -40.20 48.58
#